data_AF-A0A844GSS4-F1
#
_entry.id   AF-A0A844GSS4-F1
#
_cell.length_a   1.000
_cell.length_b   1.000
_cell.length_c   1.000
_cell.angle_alpha   90.00
_cell.angle_beta   90.00
_cell.angle_gamma   90.00
#
_symmetry.space_group_name_H-M   'P 1'
#
loop_
_entity.id
_entity.type
_entity.pdbx_description
1 polymer ?
#
loop_
_entity_poly.entity_id
_entity_poly.type
_entity_poly.pdbx_seq_one_letter_code
_entity_poly.pdbx_strand_id
1 'polypeptide(L)'
;MKNNAKKQLILQKDSLSSIKCWFLSRLLNTDSEKGYVLVIAIALLFGLASLVLVYARSSRIEQVSNTAAVDSTSGFYGAEAALNERANEITKIYQSNTIPSGTSPESTMACFDNSISDGTGDYQCKTYQFSGGDSERSGYSATTYVLEKNGGIGNVGNVPPGDNHAGLNMIEYGHSIIALAFKDSDVQQRQQQGSDQGKGAIAILQMDIKNRLIPLFQFAAFYKDDLEIFPGADMTLSGPVHTNADLYIGGQLQEVKGEVTTAGENIHDQKKVSTPISPSQYQSEIIDRFKIPSLKVGIDPLGLPEPDFLEPSGEYYTKADIRIKFTPTGTNQSTYGEDIPFTIEVIERTQANNTPVSAPVAVSLTSAQKHSLRQPVLVGEQLASISGSSESFDNDTDSQYYAKAKNPDFSACKPVYKANFSDMRKKIKSAFPSTWNSLTPQQKRDAAQFAHQLLVTRVQEETSPLKFKDLDKVGGIPGLVFTNNMANIPQSLATFQVAKLNSLTPNEIAALPYPDASGNTVQRCFAPAPLTDIGRDASNHNKPPFRFFNNRENDNNGRDMRLLQINIKSLTIWNYEGIYLDGSQLKSANQLLFKTAPADNKAPANSFQALGMAARDTSDDGLVMYLAINSSSYTNAGGNTSPYGFAIVEGNQLPGLGSDNTFNLNDPTGLTIASNQAVYLQGDYNTRNKQPASILSDSLNVLSNKCFDPNKVINKEDNMNCNDSTKNNNNSLGNALQTVMNVAFLAGNDETKGGLYNGGLENYPRLHESWSGIPLRYRGSFVSLGTPNHVNGKWPGTGGKFYNAPNRQWDYDTEFNDAKNLPPLTPRFSAMKQESFIRSFDQ
;
A
#
# COMPACT_ATOMS: atom_id res chain seq x y z
N MET A 1 -50.96 32.00 34.57
CA MET A 1 -52.17 31.38 33.97
C MET A 1 -52.15 29.91 34.38
N LYS A 2 -52.66 29.42 35.53
CA LYS A 2 -54.04 29.30 36.05
C LYS A 2 -55.09 28.85 35.02
N ASN A 3 -55.81 27.77 35.39
CA ASN A 3 -56.98 27.11 34.77
C ASN A 3 -56.61 26.08 33.68
N ASN A 4 -56.92 24.78 33.76
CA ASN A 4 -58.20 24.15 34.10
C ASN A 4 -58.00 22.69 34.54
N ALA A 5 -58.60 22.28 35.66
CA ALA A 5 -59.21 20.95 35.87
C ALA A 5 -59.70 20.83 37.33
N LYS A 6 -60.77 21.56 37.66
CA LYS A 6 -61.48 21.43 38.94
C LYS A 6 -62.98 21.60 38.68
N LYS A 7 -63.61 20.59 38.09
CA LYS A 7 -65.09 20.47 38.01
C LYS A 7 -65.49 19.06 37.54
N GLN A 8 -65.50 18.12 38.48
CA GLN A 8 -66.49 17.03 38.60
C GLN A 8 -66.03 16.15 39.76
N LEU A 9 -66.51 16.47 40.97
CA LEU A 9 -66.83 15.56 42.07
C LEU A 9 -67.21 16.41 43.30
N ILE A 10 -68.28 17.20 43.16
CA ILE A 10 -69.02 17.76 44.29
C ILE A 10 -70.48 17.42 43.99
N LEU A 11 -70.92 16.26 44.47
CA LEU A 11 -72.31 15.91 44.78
C LEU A 11 -72.31 14.52 45.42
N GLN A 12 -71.96 14.48 46.70
CA GLN A 12 -72.39 13.50 47.72
C GLN A 12 -71.46 13.65 48.94
N LYS A 13 -71.60 14.78 49.65
CA LYS A 13 -70.96 14.99 50.96
C LYS A 13 -71.97 15.12 52.10
N ASP A 14 -73.25 14.86 51.86
CA ASP A 14 -74.30 14.85 52.89
C ASP A 14 -75.19 13.60 52.75
N SER A 15 -74.74 12.46 53.29
CA SER A 15 -75.65 11.38 53.76
C SER A 15 -74.98 10.28 54.61
N LEU A 16 -73.66 10.32 54.84
CA LEU A 16 -72.94 9.22 55.49
C LEU A 16 -72.60 9.44 56.98
N SER A 17 -73.30 10.34 57.67
CA SER A 17 -73.15 10.56 59.12
C SER A 17 -74.34 10.14 60.00
N SER A 18 -75.40 9.52 59.45
CA SER A 18 -76.58 9.10 60.26
C SER A 18 -76.95 7.61 60.19
N ILE A 19 -76.21 6.77 59.44
CA ILE A 19 -76.51 5.32 59.32
C ILE A 19 -75.59 4.44 60.21
N LYS A 20 -74.67 5.04 60.96
CA LYS A 20 -73.90 4.37 62.02
C LYS A 20 -74.57 4.60 63.38
N CYS A 21 -75.64 3.86 63.68
CA CYS A 21 -76.01 3.44 65.05
C CYS A 21 -77.36 2.70 65.15
N TRP A 22 -78.17 2.60 64.09
CA TRP A 22 -79.47 1.92 64.20
C TRP A 22 -79.38 0.39 64.00
N PHE A 23 -78.44 -0.10 63.19
CA PHE A 23 -78.32 -1.52 62.87
C PHE A 23 -77.57 -2.33 63.96
N LEU A 24 -76.59 -1.72 64.65
CA LEU A 24 -75.84 -2.40 65.72
C LEU A 24 -76.59 -2.48 67.05
N SER A 25 -77.51 -1.56 67.35
CA SER A 25 -78.24 -1.57 68.65
C SER A 25 -79.41 -2.56 68.69
N ARG A 26 -79.82 -3.13 67.54
CA ARG A 26 -80.90 -4.13 67.46
C ARG A 26 -80.39 -5.58 67.42
N LEU A 27 -79.08 -5.77 67.27
CA LEU A 27 -78.43 -7.09 67.22
C LEU A 27 -78.05 -7.65 68.60
N LEU A 28 -78.15 -6.85 69.67
CA LEU A 28 -77.69 -7.23 71.03
C LEU A 28 -78.83 -7.56 72.01
N ASN A 29 -80.06 -7.78 71.54
CA ASN A 29 -81.16 -8.08 72.45
C ASN A 29 -82.15 -9.07 71.86
N THR A 30 -81.85 -10.37 72.01
CA THR A 30 -82.84 -11.47 72.11
C THR A 30 -82.12 -12.76 72.51
N ASP A 31 -82.55 -13.33 73.62
CA ASP A 31 -82.21 -14.67 74.10
C ASP A 31 -82.68 -15.73 73.09
N SER A 32 -81.73 -16.33 72.36
CA SER A 32 -81.90 -17.64 71.73
C SER A 32 -80.56 -18.11 71.17
N GLU A 33 -79.84 -18.91 71.95
CA GLU A 33 -78.66 -19.67 71.52
C GLU A 33 -79.04 -20.65 70.40
N LYS A 34 -78.92 -20.23 69.13
CA LYS A 34 -78.72 -21.07 67.93
C LYS A 34 -78.60 -20.33 66.57
N GLY A 35 -78.41 -19.00 66.54
CA GLY A 35 -78.36 -18.21 65.28
C GLY A 35 -77.02 -17.55 64.90
N TYR A 36 -76.01 -17.53 65.77
CA TYR A 36 -74.77 -16.75 65.55
C TYR A 36 -73.72 -17.44 64.67
N VAL A 37 -73.72 -18.77 64.62
CA VAL A 37 -72.70 -19.55 63.88
C VAL A 37 -72.78 -19.28 62.39
N LEU A 38 -73.99 -19.13 61.83
CA LEU A 38 -74.18 -18.87 60.40
C LEU A 38 -73.67 -17.47 59.99
N VAL A 39 -73.92 -16.44 60.80
CA VAL A 39 -73.48 -15.07 60.51
C VAL A 39 -71.96 -14.93 60.63
N ILE A 40 -71.35 -15.56 61.64
CA ILE A 40 -69.89 -15.61 61.81
C ILE A 40 -69.25 -16.42 60.68
N ALA A 41 -69.83 -17.56 60.29
CA ALA A 41 -69.35 -18.37 59.18
C ALA A 41 -69.42 -17.62 57.84
N ILE A 42 -70.52 -16.89 57.57
CA ILE A 42 -70.65 -16.06 56.36
C ILE A 42 -69.63 -14.91 56.38
N ALA A 43 -69.43 -14.23 57.51
CA ALA A 43 -68.43 -13.17 57.64
C ALA A 43 -66.98 -13.70 57.44
N LEU A 44 -66.67 -14.89 57.97
CA LEU A 44 -65.40 -15.58 57.73
C LEU A 44 -65.22 -15.99 56.27
N LEU A 45 -66.27 -16.52 55.63
CA LEU A 45 -66.23 -16.89 54.20
C LEU A 45 -66.02 -15.66 53.31
N PHE A 46 -66.69 -14.54 53.59
CA PHE A 46 -66.44 -13.28 52.89
C PHE A 46 -65.03 -12.74 53.16
N GLY A 47 -64.54 -12.84 54.39
CA GLY A 47 -63.16 -12.49 54.75
C GLY A 47 -62.14 -13.30 53.97
N LEU A 48 -62.29 -14.63 53.93
CA LEU A 48 -61.42 -15.53 53.16
C LEU A 48 -61.51 -15.28 51.65
N ALA A 49 -62.71 -15.09 51.10
CA ALA A 49 -62.89 -14.78 49.68
C ALA A 49 -62.23 -13.44 49.29
N SER A 50 -62.31 -12.43 50.16
CA SER A 50 -61.63 -11.15 49.95
C SER A 50 -60.10 -11.29 49.95
N LEU A 51 -59.57 -12.15 50.81
CA LEU A 51 -58.13 -12.42 50.93
C LEU A 51 -57.60 -13.17 49.70
N VAL A 52 -58.38 -14.13 49.16
CA VAL A 52 -58.09 -14.79 47.88
C VAL A 52 -58.11 -13.81 46.70
N LEU A 53 -59.06 -12.86 46.68
CA LEU A 53 -59.12 -11.81 45.66
C LEU A 53 -57.90 -10.88 45.71
N VAL A 54 -57.47 -10.49 46.92
CA VAL A 54 -56.26 -9.68 47.11
C VAL A 54 -55.02 -10.46 46.71
N TYR A 55 -54.90 -11.73 47.09
CA TYR A 55 -53.79 -12.60 46.68
C TYR A 55 -53.76 -12.82 45.16
N ALA A 56 -54.89 -13.10 44.51
CA ALA A 56 -54.98 -13.26 43.06
C ALA A 56 -54.59 -11.96 42.32
N ARG A 57 -55.02 -10.79 42.84
CA ARG A 57 -54.63 -9.50 42.29
C ARG A 57 -53.13 -9.23 42.51
N SER A 58 -52.59 -9.54 43.68
CA SER A 58 -51.17 -9.40 44.00
C SER A 58 -50.30 -10.30 43.12
N SER A 59 -50.68 -11.57 42.98
CA SER A 59 -49.99 -12.55 42.12
C SER A 59 -50.02 -12.14 40.65
N ARG A 60 -51.14 -11.58 40.16
CA ARG A 60 -51.21 -11.03 38.80
C ARG A 60 -50.32 -9.80 38.61
N ILE A 61 -50.24 -8.92 39.61
CA ILE A 61 -49.35 -7.74 39.58
C ILE A 61 -47.89 -8.20 39.55
N GLU A 62 -47.52 -9.18 40.38
CA GLU A 62 -46.17 -9.75 40.43
C GLU A 62 -45.79 -10.45 39.11
N GLN A 63 -46.72 -11.20 38.52
CA GLN A 63 -46.52 -11.83 37.22
C GLN A 63 -46.30 -10.79 36.11
N VAL A 64 -47.15 -9.75 36.04
CA VAL A 64 -47.01 -8.67 35.05
C VAL A 64 -45.71 -7.89 35.25
N SER A 65 -45.32 -7.63 36.50
CA SER A 65 -44.06 -6.96 36.84
C SER A 65 -42.84 -7.79 36.42
N ASN A 66 -42.86 -9.10 36.69
CA ASN A 66 -41.77 -10.00 36.32
C ASN A 66 -41.64 -10.14 34.80
N THR A 67 -42.76 -10.26 34.08
CA THR A 67 -42.75 -10.28 32.61
C THR A 67 -42.20 -8.98 32.04
N ALA A 68 -42.64 -7.81 32.53
CA ALA A 68 -42.14 -6.51 32.07
C ALA A 68 -40.63 -6.33 32.35
N ALA A 69 -40.14 -6.81 33.49
CA ALA A 69 -38.72 -6.77 33.83
C ALA A 69 -37.87 -7.68 32.91
N VAL A 70 -38.36 -8.88 32.61
CA VAL A 70 -37.72 -9.81 31.67
C VAL A 70 -37.72 -9.25 30.25
N ASP A 71 -38.84 -8.68 29.80
CA ASP A 71 -38.96 -8.06 28.48
C ASP A 71 -37.98 -6.88 28.36
N SER A 72 -37.91 -6.01 29.37
CA SER A 72 -36.97 -4.88 29.40
C SER A 72 -35.51 -5.32 29.32
N THR A 73 -35.15 -6.37 30.07
CA THR A 73 -33.79 -6.94 30.07
C THR A 73 -33.46 -7.60 28.74
N SER A 74 -34.40 -8.33 28.17
CA SER A 74 -34.21 -9.02 26.88
C SER A 74 -34.13 -8.02 25.72
N GLY A 75 -34.99 -6.98 25.72
CA GLY A 75 -34.93 -5.89 24.75
C GLY A 75 -33.63 -5.09 24.87
N PHE A 76 -33.09 -4.91 26.07
CA PHE A 76 -31.76 -4.32 26.27
C PHE A 76 -30.67 -5.14 25.59
N TYR A 77 -30.61 -6.45 25.85
CA TYR A 77 -29.61 -7.32 25.22
C TYR A 77 -29.79 -7.45 23.71
N GLY A 78 -31.04 -7.43 23.21
CA GLY A 78 -31.33 -7.41 21.77
C GLY A 78 -30.86 -6.12 21.11
N ALA A 79 -31.10 -4.96 21.74
CA ALA A 79 -30.57 -3.68 21.26
C ALA A 79 -29.04 -3.64 21.33
N GLU A 80 -28.41 -4.17 22.39
CA GLU A 80 -26.95 -4.23 22.55
C GLU A 80 -26.31 -5.13 21.49
N ALA A 81 -26.89 -6.31 21.25
CA ALA A 81 -26.45 -7.20 20.20
C ALA A 81 -26.53 -6.53 18.82
N ALA A 82 -27.63 -5.83 18.53
CA ALA A 82 -27.78 -5.08 17.28
C ALA A 82 -26.80 -3.91 17.14
N LEU A 83 -26.49 -3.20 18.25
CA LEU A 83 -25.45 -2.17 18.25
C LEU A 83 -24.09 -2.77 17.90
N ASN A 84 -23.73 -3.90 18.51
CA ASN A 84 -22.45 -4.57 18.25
C ASN A 84 -22.36 -5.09 16.80
N GLU A 85 -23.43 -5.70 16.27
CA GLU A 85 -23.48 -6.12 14.86
C GLU A 85 -23.35 -4.93 13.91
N ARG A 86 -24.07 -3.83 14.17
CA ARG A 86 -24.00 -2.63 13.34
C ARG A 86 -22.63 -1.94 13.43
N ALA A 87 -22.03 -1.89 14.62
CA ALA A 87 -20.67 -1.38 14.83
C ALA A 87 -19.63 -2.21 14.08
N ASN A 88 -19.77 -3.53 14.09
CA ASN A 88 -18.92 -4.44 13.32
C ASN A 88 -19.06 -4.22 11.81
N GLU A 89 -20.28 -4.06 11.29
CA GLU A 89 -20.53 -3.73 9.88
C GLU A 89 -19.83 -2.42 9.48
N ILE A 90 -19.98 -1.35 10.26
CA ILE A 90 -19.30 -0.08 10.01
C ILE A 90 -17.78 -0.23 10.07
N THR A 91 -17.27 -0.98 11.06
CA THR A 91 -15.82 -1.21 11.22
C THR A 91 -15.23 -1.98 10.04
N LYS A 92 -15.95 -2.96 9.48
CA LYS A 92 -15.53 -3.72 8.29
C LYS A 92 -15.38 -2.85 7.04
N ILE A 93 -16.19 -1.80 6.91
CA ILE A 93 -16.03 -0.84 5.81
C ILE A 93 -14.65 -0.17 5.90
N TYR A 94 -14.28 0.33 7.08
CA TYR A 94 -12.95 0.90 7.32
C TYR A 94 -11.80 -0.09 7.10
N GLN A 95 -12.00 -1.38 7.41
CA GLN A 95 -11.01 -2.42 7.11
C GLN A 95 -10.77 -2.56 5.61
N SER A 96 -11.78 -2.34 4.75
CA SER A 96 -11.62 -2.32 3.29
C SER A 96 -10.99 -1.02 2.73
N ASN A 97 -10.44 -0.17 3.60
CA ASN A 97 -9.89 1.16 3.28
C ASN A 97 -10.90 2.09 2.59
N THR A 98 -12.20 1.85 2.80
CA THR A 98 -13.28 2.74 2.39
C THR A 98 -13.90 3.42 3.61
N ILE A 99 -14.62 4.51 3.38
CA ILE A 99 -15.42 5.16 4.42
C ILE A 99 -16.90 4.86 4.16
N PRO A 100 -17.72 4.69 5.22
CA PRO A 100 -19.16 4.54 5.08
C PRO A 100 -19.77 5.71 4.30
N SER A 101 -20.83 5.42 3.55
CA SER A 101 -21.50 6.41 2.70
C SER A 101 -23.02 6.27 2.75
N GLY A 102 -23.73 7.34 2.42
CA GLY A 102 -25.19 7.37 2.38
C GLY A 102 -25.76 8.51 3.21
N THR A 103 -27.03 8.39 3.57
CA THR A 103 -27.75 9.40 4.35
C THR A 103 -28.45 8.73 5.53
N SER A 104 -28.34 9.31 6.71
CA SER A 104 -29.12 8.87 7.87
C SER A 104 -30.61 9.15 7.67
N PRO A 105 -31.50 8.43 8.36
CA PRO A 105 -32.93 8.76 8.40
C PRO A 105 -33.17 10.15 9.00
N GLU A 106 -34.19 10.86 8.52
CA GLU A 106 -34.55 12.21 9.01
C GLU A 106 -35.04 12.20 10.46
N SER A 107 -35.51 11.06 10.96
CA SER A 107 -35.92 10.87 12.35
C SER A 107 -35.87 9.39 12.74
N THR A 108 -35.88 9.09 14.04
CA THR A 108 -36.04 7.71 14.57
C THR A 108 -37.27 7.00 14.03
N MET A 109 -38.33 7.75 13.71
CA MET A 109 -39.61 7.22 13.23
C MET A 109 -39.57 6.82 11.75
N ALA A 110 -38.64 7.38 10.97
CA ALA A 110 -38.53 7.07 9.55
C ALA A 110 -38.21 5.60 9.28
N CYS A 111 -37.57 4.91 10.22
CA CYS A 111 -37.32 3.47 10.12
C CYS A 111 -38.59 2.60 10.11
N PHE A 112 -39.77 3.17 10.44
CA PHE A 112 -41.03 2.43 10.55
C PHE A 112 -42.16 3.07 9.74
N ASP A 113 -41.88 4.14 9.00
CA ASP A 113 -42.85 4.84 8.16
C ASP A 113 -42.39 4.80 6.70
N ASN A 114 -43.08 3.99 5.89
CA ASN A 114 -42.77 3.83 4.46
C ASN A 114 -42.99 5.11 3.63
N SER A 115 -43.55 6.17 4.21
CA SER A 115 -43.73 7.48 3.56
C SER A 115 -42.56 8.45 3.79
N ILE A 116 -41.62 8.11 4.67
CA ILE A 116 -40.44 8.91 5.01
C ILE A 116 -39.19 8.11 4.61
N SER A 117 -38.12 8.78 4.18
CA SER A 117 -36.86 8.09 3.86
C SER A 117 -36.24 7.52 5.13
N ASP A 118 -36.02 6.21 5.15
CA ASP A 118 -35.31 5.47 6.18
C ASP A 118 -33.78 5.56 6.05
N GLY A 119 -33.30 6.51 5.23
CA GLY A 119 -31.90 6.72 4.89
C GLY A 119 -31.48 5.98 3.62
N THR A 120 -30.17 6.00 3.36
CA THR A 120 -29.55 5.29 2.23
C THR A 120 -28.19 4.73 2.62
N GLY A 121 -27.71 3.72 1.87
CA GLY A 121 -26.35 3.20 1.98
C GLY A 121 -26.05 2.59 3.35
N ASP A 122 -24.87 2.90 3.88
CA ASP A 122 -24.36 2.36 5.14
C ASP A 122 -25.05 2.96 6.37
N TYR A 123 -25.74 4.10 6.22
CA TYR A 123 -26.38 4.83 7.32
C TYR A 123 -27.88 4.55 7.48
N GLN A 124 -28.48 3.84 6.52
CA GLN A 124 -29.91 3.52 6.52
C GLN A 124 -30.34 2.66 7.71
N CYS A 125 -31.66 2.61 7.94
CA CYS A 125 -32.28 1.76 8.94
C CYS A 125 -32.06 0.27 8.62
N LYS A 126 -31.69 -0.53 9.62
CA LYS A 126 -31.49 -1.97 9.48
C LYS A 126 -32.02 -2.73 10.69
N THR A 127 -32.84 -3.75 10.44
CA THR A 127 -33.46 -4.55 11.49
C THR A 127 -32.79 -5.91 11.64
N TYR A 128 -32.41 -6.25 12.87
CA TYR A 128 -31.85 -7.53 13.29
C TYR A 128 -32.89 -8.30 14.10
N GLN A 129 -32.95 -9.61 13.89
CA GLN A 129 -33.90 -10.51 14.53
C GLN A 129 -33.13 -11.47 15.45
N PHE A 130 -33.57 -11.58 16.70
CA PHE A 130 -32.93 -12.42 17.71
C PHE A 130 -33.93 -13.42 18.27
N SER A 131 -33.56 -14.70 18.27
CA SER A 131 -34.38 -15.77 18.82
C SER A 131 -34.59 -15.60 20.32
N GLY A 132 -35.80 -15.92 20.80
CA GLY A 132 -36.06 -16.05 22.23
C GLY A 132 -35.20 -17.16 22.84
N GLY A 133 -34.78 -17.00 24.10
CA GLY A 133 -33.97 -18.00 24.81
C GLY A 133 -34.68 -19.34 25.10
N ASP A 134 -35.96 -19.48 24.71
CA ASP A 134 -36.76 -20.70 24.76
C ASP A 134 -37.86 -20.65 23.69
N SER A 135 -38.32 -21.82 23.24
CA SER A 135 -39.41 -22.07 22.30
C SER A 135 -40.76 -21.44 22.67
N GLU A 136 -40.98 -21.14 23.96
CA GLU A 136 -42.21 -20.49 24.45
C GLU A 136 -42.13 -18.95 24.47
N ARG A 137 -40.96 -18.37 24.15
CA ARG A 137 -40.75 -16.91 24.19
C ARG A 137 -40.65 -16.33 22.79
N SER A 138 -41.37 -15.23 22.54
CA SER A 138 -41.23 -14.46 21.31
C SER A 138 -39.80 -13.93 21.16
N GLY A 139 -39.29 -13.93 19.93
CA GLY A 139 -38.04 -13.26 19.61
C GLY A 139 -38.14 -11.74 19.74
N TYR A 140 -36.99 -11.10 19.55
CA TYR A 140 -36.85 -9.65 19.60
C TYR A 140 -36.25 -9.13 18.30
N SER A 141 -36.80 -8.01 17.86
CA SER A 141 -36.33 -7.27 16.71
C SER A 141 -35.65 -6.00 17.20
N ALA A 142 -34.45 -5.71 16.73
CA ALA A 142 -33.83 -4.41 16.99
C ALA A 142 -33.51 -3.72 15.68
N THR A 143 -34.05 -2.52 15.50
CA THR A 143 -33.79 -1.67 14.34
C THR A 143 -32.74 -0.65 14.69
N THR A 144 -31.72 -0.53 13.85
CA THR A 144 -30.59 0.37 14.03
C THR A 144 -30.50 1.38 12.90
N TYR A 145 -29.90 2.53 13.15
CA TYR A 145 -29.42 3.45 12.13
C TYR A 145 -28.17 4.16 12.62
N VAL A 146 -27.44 4.80 11.72
CA VAL A 146 -26.13 5.41 12.03
C VAL A 146 -26.20 6.90 11.75
N LEU A 147 -25.67 7.70 12.66
CA LEU A 147 -25.44 9.14 12.49
C LEU A 147 -23.93 9.39 12.38
N GLU A 148 -23.52 10.16 11.38
CA GLU A 148 -22.15 10.64 11.26
C GLU A 148 -21.88 11.77 12.27
N LYS A 149 -20.70 11.77 12.91
CA LYS A 149 -20.22 12.93 13.68
C LYS A 149 -19.42 13.84 12.74
N ASN A 150 -19.39 15.14 13.03
CA ASN A 150 -18.69 16.17 12.23
C ASN A 150 -19.05 16.20 10.73
N GLY A 151 -20.28 15.78 10.37
CA GLY A 151 -20.72 15.73 8.97
C GLY A 151 -19.87 14.79 8.10
N GLY A 152 -19.35 13.71 8.69
CA GLY A 152 -18.57 12.69 7.98
C GLY A 152 -17.11 13.06 7.74
N ILE A 153 -16.70 14.27 8.12
CA ILE A 153 -15.32 14.74 7.92
C ILE A 153 -14.42 14.12 8.99
N GLY A 154 -13.38 13.41 8.54
CA GLY A 154 -12.37 12.80 9.42
C GLY A 154 -11.47 13.83 10.08
N ASN A 155 -11.20 13.64 11.38
CA ASN A 155 -10.26 14.48 12.13
C ASN A 155 -8.83 13.95 11.91
N VAL A 156 -7.96 14.74 11.28
CA VAL A 156 -6.54 14.43 11.12
C VAL A 156 -5.79 14.83 12.39
N GLY A 157 -4.91 13.95 12.89
CA GLY A 157 -4.09 14.25 14.07
C GLY A 157 -3.21 13.06 14.46
N ASN A 158 -2.83 12.99 15.73
CA ASN A 158 -2.07 11.87 16.29
C ASN A 158 -2.92 11.09 17.28
N VAL A 159 -2.67 9.79 17.40
CA VAL A 159 -3.32 8.94 18.39
C VAL A 159 -3.05 9.50 19.79
N PRO A 160 -4.10 9.72 20.61
CA PRO A 160 -3.95 10.34 21.93
C PRO A 160 -3.07 9.51 22.89
N PRO A 161 -2.37 10.17 23.83
CA PRO A 161 -1.67 9.47 24.90
C PRO A 161 -2.61 8.54 25.69
N GLY A 162 -2.10 7.35 26.04
CA GLY A 162 -2.85 6.34 26.80
C GLY A 162 -3.54 5.30 25.93
N ASP A 163 -3.76 5.57 24.65
CA ASP A 163 -4.25 4.57 23.69
C ASP A 163 -3.09 3.75 23.10
N ASN A 164 -3.39 2.59 22.53
CA ASN A 164 -2.40 1.82 21.75
C ASN A 164 -1.95 2.63 20.54
N HIS A 165 -0.66 2.58 20.23
CA HIS A 165 -0.06 3.33 19.13
C HIS A 165 -0.12 4.86 19.32
N ALA A 166 -0.09 5.32 20.57
CA ALA A 166 -0.04 6.75 20.90
C ALA A 166 1.07 7.47 20.13
N GLY A 167 0.75 8.66 19.61
CA GLY A 167 1.67 9.50 18.83
C GLY A 167 1.71 9.20 17.33
N LEU A 168 1.21 8.06 16.86
CA LEU A 168 1.14 7.79 15.41
C LEU A 168 0.12 8.71 14.74
N ASN A 169 0.40 9.12 13.50
CA ASN A 169 -0.57 9.88 12.70
C ASN A 169 -1.81 9.04 12.43
N MET A 170 -2.98 9.66 12.46
CA MET A 170 -4.26 9.02 12.23
C MET A 170 -5.25 9.97 11.54
N ILE A 171 -6.25 9.38 10.89
CA ILE A 171 -7.52 10.04 10.59
C ILE A 171 -8.61 9.34 11.40
N GLU A 172 -9.34 10.09 12.21
CA GLU A 172 -10.38 9.57 13.09
C GLU A 172 -11.79 9.98 12.63
N TYR A 173 -12.67 9.01 12.46
CA TYR A 173 -14.07 9.20 12.09
C TYR A 173 -14.99 8.77 13.24
N GLY A 174 -15.94 9.63 13.61
CA GLY A 174 -16.90 9.37 14.67
C GLY A 174 -18.28 9.00 14.14
N HIS A 175 -18.92 8.00 14.75
CA HIS A 175 -20.31 7.61 14.45
C HIS A 175 -21.10 7.43 15.75
N SER A 176 -22.39 7.75 15.71
CA SER A 176 -23.36 7.40 16.74
C SER A 176 -24.33 6.36 16.16
N ILE A 177 -24.30 5.16 16.69
CA ILE A 177 -25.19 4.06 16.30
C ILE A 177 -26.32 4.02 17.30
N ILE A 178 -27.55 4.04 16.79
CA ILE A 178 -28.75 4.05 17.63
C ILE A 178 -29.51 2.76 17.36
N ALA A 179 -29.94 2.06 18.41
CA ALA A 179 -30.71 0.84 18.35
C ALA A 179 -32.01 0.96 19.13
N LEU A 180 -33.10 0.52 18.50
CA LEU A 180 -34.45 0.50 19.03
C LEU A 180 -34.92 -0.95 19.07
N ALA A 181 -35.10 -1.52 20.27
CA ALA A 181 -35.57 -2.90 20.43
C ALA A 181 -37.08 -3.00 20.65
N PHE A 182 -37.69 -4.01 20.03
CA PHE A 182 -39.10 -4.31 20.07
C PHE A 182 -39.34 -5.82 20.19
N LYS A 183 -40.53 -6.23 20.63
CA LYS A 183 -41.00 -7.61 20.46
C LYS A 183 -41.34 -7.87 18.99
N ASP A 184 -41.02 -9.07 18.50
CA ASP A 184 -41.30 -9.46 17.11
C ASP A 184 -42.79 -9.37 16.74
N SER A 185 -43.68 -9.66 17.70
CA SER A 185 -45.14 -9.53 17.54
C SER A 185 -45.59 -8.11 17.19
N ASP A 186 -44.82 -7.11 17.60
CA ASP A 186 -45.19 -5.71 17.50
C ASP A 186 -44.64 -5.07 16.22
N VAL A 187 -43.64 -5.68 15.59
CA VAL A 187 -43.03 -5.20 14.33
C VAL A 187 -43.93 -5.48 13.12
N GLN A 188 -44.55 -6.67 13.05
CA GLN A 188 -45.42 -7.03 11.92
C GLN A 188 -46.71 -6.19 11.84
N GLN A 189 -47.24 -5.70 12.96
CA GLN A 189 -48.43 -4.86 12.99
C GLN A 189 -48.15 -3.41 12.58
N ARG A 190 -46.95 -2.89 12.84
CA ARG A 190 -46.59 -1.48 12.58
C ARG A 190 -46.22 -1.20 11.13
N GLN A 191 -45.66 -2.17 10.40
CA GLN A 191 -45.40 -2.04 8.94
C GLN A 191 -46.69 -1.86 8.11
N GLN A 192 -47.87 -2.14 8.67
CA GLN A 192 -49.16 -2.08 7.96
C GLN A 192 -50.05 -0.90 8.37
N GLN A 193 -49.75 -0.19 9.46
CA GLN A 193 -50.53 0.95 9.94
C GLN A 193 -49.59 2.06 10.40
N GLY A 194 -49.28 3.00 9.51
CA GLY A 194 -48.65 4.27 9.88
C GLY A 194 -49.51 4.97 10.93
N SER A 195 -49.11 4.89 12.19
CA SER A 195 -49.84 5.49 13.30
C SER A 195 -48.87 6.00 14.36
N ASP A 196 -49.24 7.18 14.85
CA ASP A 196 -48.43 8.07 15.65
C ASP A 196 -47.82 7.43 16.90
N GLN A 197 -46.58 7.84 17.18
CA GLN A 197 -45.76 7.64 18.39
C GLN A 197 -44.79 6.44 18.32
N GLY A 198 -43.49 6.72 18.40
CA GLY A 198 -42.44 5.76 18.78
C GLY A 198 -42.56 5.22 20.22
N LYS A 199 -43.77 5.26 20.80
CA LYS A 199 -44.10 4.68 22.11
C LYS A 199 -44.19 3.16 21.96
N GLY A 200 -43.13 2.46 22.33
CA GLY A 200 -43.12 1.01 22.35
C GLY A 200 -41.74 0.36 22.19
N ALA A 201 -40.69 1.14 21.95
CA ALA A 201 -39.33 0.61 22.08
C ALA A 201 -39.10 0.17 23.53
N ILE A 202 -38.75 -1.10 23.71
CA ILE A 202 -38.50 -1.73 25.01
C ILE A 202 -37.17 -1.22 25.58
N ALA A 203 -36.23 -0.91 24.68
CA ALA A 203 -34.96 -0.27 24.98
C ALA A 203 -34.53 0.60 23.81
N ILE A 204 -33.99 1.78 24.13
CA ILE A 204 -33.32 2.68 23.19
C ILE A 204 -31.88 2.82 23.67
N LEU A 205 -30.94 2.36 22.85
CA LEU A 205 -29.52 2.42 23.13
C LEU A 205 -28.80 3.24 22.07
N GLN A 206 -27.78 3.96 22.50
CA GLN A 206 -26.84 4.65 21.62
C GLN A 206 -25.42 4.22 21.97
N MET A 207 -24.64 3.90 20.95
CA MET A 207 -23.21 3.65 21.05
C MET A 207 -22.47 4.66 20.18
N ASP A 208 -21.55 5.39 20.80
CA ASP A 208 -20.63 6.23 20.04
C ASP A 208 -19.33 5.47 19.82
N ILE A 209 -18.93 5.37 18.54
CA ILE A 209 -17.69 4.72 18.12
C ILE A 209 -16.79 5.70 17.37
N LYS A 210 -15.50 5.48 17.48
CA LYS A 210 -14.45 6.15 16.71
C LYS A 210 -13.66 5.09 15.94
N ASN A 211 -13.54 5.27 14.63
CA ASN A 211 -12.68 4.46 13.79
C ASN A 211 -11.46 5.28 13.39
N ARG A 212 -10.27 4.77 13.70
CA ARG A 212 -8.98 5.41 13.38
C ARG A 212 -8.33 4.67 12.25
N LEU A 213 -8.01 5.39 11.18
CA LEU A 213 -7.17 4.90 10.10
C LEU A 213 -5.73 5.35 10.36
N ILE A 214 -4.85 4.39 10.64
CA ILE A 214 -3.44 4.63 10.99
C ILE A 214 -2.53 4.04 9.89
N PRO A 215 -1.67 4.85 9.25
CA PRO A 215 -0.70 4.39 8.26
C PRO A 215 0.27 3.32 8.79
N LEU A 216 0.42 2.22 8.03
CA LEU A 216 1.25 1.06 8.36
C LEU A 216 2.75 1.35 8.24
N PHE A 217 3.17 2.29 7.38
CA PHE A 217 4.58 2.65 7.24
C PHE A 217 5.13 3.49 8.40
N GLN A 218 4.34 3.68 9.46
CA GLN A 218 4.79 4.26 10.72
C GLN A 218 5.41 3.23 11.69
N PHE A 219 5.61 1.99 11.23
CA PHE A 219 6.21 0.91 12.00
C PHE A 219 7.57 0.53 11.41
N ALA A 220 8.53 0.19 12.25
CA ALA A 220 9.77 -0.44 11.80
C ALA A 220 9.48 -1.83 11.21
N ALA A 221 8.62 -2.59 11.89
CA ALA A 221 8.12 -3.88 11.47
C ALA A 221 6.65 -4.05 11.87
N PHE A 222 5.80 -4.43 10.91
CA PHE A 222 4.39 -4.73 11.12
C PHE A 222 4.05 -6.07 10.46
N TYR A 223 3.53 -7.02 11.21
CA TYR A 223 3.16 -8.34 10.70
C TYR A 223 1.71 -8.68 11.03
N LYS A 224 0.97 -9.22 10.06
CA LYS A 224 -0.34 -9.85 10.30
C LYS A 224 -0.19 -11.16 11.07
N ASP A 225 0.76 -11.98 10.64
CA ASP A 225 1.03 -13.29 11.23
C ASP A 225 2.20 -13.19 12.23
N ASP A 226 2.72 -14.33 12.69
CA ASP A 226 3.80 -14.35 13.68
C ASP A 226 5.02 -13.54 13.22
N LEU A 227 5.54 -12.71 14.11
CA LEU A 227 6.76 -11.95 13.87
C LEU A 227 7.93 -12.60 14.60
N GLU A 228 8.92 -13.07 13.85
CA GLU A 228 10.17 -13.58 14.41
C GLU A 228 11.35 -12.68 14.03
N ILE A 229 12.09 -12.19 15.03
CA ILE A 229 13.28 -11.34 14.90
C ILE A 229 14.44 -12.07 15.57
N PHE A 230 15.33 -12.67 14.78
CA PHE A 230 16.48 -13.41 15.30
C PHE A 230 17.78 -13.10 14.54
N PRO A 231 18.19 -11.83 14.43
CA PRO A 231 19.32 -11.46 13.60
C PRO A 231 20.61 -12.10 14.10
N GLY A 232 21.39 -12.67 13.17
CA GLY A 232 22.71 -13.24 13.46
C GLY A 232 23.84 -12.21 13.63
N ALA A 233 23.55 -10.92 13.44
CA ALA A 233 24.48 -9.80 13.61
C ALA A 233 23.73 -8.63 14.29
N ASP A 234 24.47 -7.68 14.86
CA ASP A 234 23.90 -6.54 15.58
C ASP A 234 22.83 -5.81 14.77
N MET A 235 21.68 -5.59 15.39
CA MET A 235 20.54 -4.91 14.79
C MET A 235 19.86 -4.00 15.82
N THR A 236 19.41 -2.84 15.38
CA THR A 236 18.61 -1.89 16.16
C THR A 236 17.38 -1.51 15.35
N LEU A 237 16.22 -1.45 16.00
CA LEU A 237 14.96 -1.01 15.37
C LEU A 237 14.53 0.33 15.99
N SER A 238 14.66 1.44 15.26
CA SER A 238 14.36 2.77 15.81
C SER A 238 12.87 3.18 15.76
N GLY A 239 11.97 2.30 15.33
CA GLY A 239 10.53 2.57 15.21
C GLY A 239 9.65 1.53 15.92
N PRO A 240 8.32 1.76 15.96
CA PRO A 240 7.36 0.83 16.56
C PRO A 240 7.37 -0.55 15.91
N VAL A 241 7.06 -1.59 16.68
CA VAL A 241 6.96 -2.97 16.18
C VAL A 241 5.59 -3.54 16.56
N HIS A 242 4.94 -4.19 15.61
CA HIS A 242 3.64 -4.81 15.84
C HIS A 242 3.50 -6.18 15.16
N THR A 243 2.82 -7.11 15.83
CA THR A 243 2.26 -8.30 15.21
C THR A 243 0.82 -8.57 15.67
N ASN A 244 -0.05 -8.95 14.74
CA ASN A 244 -1.41 -9.43 15.02
C ASN A 244 -1.43 -10.89 15.53
N ALA A 245 -0.28 -11.53 15.69
CA ALA A 245 -0.11 -12.88 16.22
C ALA A 245 1.03 -12.92 17.24
N ASP A 246 1.73 -14.05 17.40
CA ASP A 246 2.76 -14.22 18.42
C ASP A 246 4.08 -13.52 18.04
N LEU A 247 4.80 -13.03 19.06
CA LEU A 247 6.08 -12.32 18.90
C LEU A 247 7.25 -13.18 19.34
N TYR A 248 8.23 -13.36 18.46
CA TYR A 248 9.48 -14.07 18.76
C TYR A 248 10.66 -13.11 18.59
N ILE A 249 11.40 -12.83 19.66
CA ILE A 249 12.44 -11.79 19.67
C ILE A 249 13.71 -12.29 20.38
N GLY A 250 14.82 -12.35 19.66
CA GLY A 250 16.05 -12.96 20.14
C GLY A 250 17.31 -12.54 19.36
N GLY A 251 18.32 -13.41 19.37
CA GLY A 251 19.53 -13.26 18.56
C GLY A 251 20.46 -12.14 19.03
N GLN A 252 21.08 -11.46 18.07
CA GLN A 252 21.95 -10.29 18.28
C GLN A 252 21.17 -8.97 18.13
N LEU A 253 19.86 -8.97 18.40
CA LEU A 253 19.10 -7.72 18.48
C LEU A 253 19.58 -6.94 19.71
N GLN A 254 19.93 -5.66 19.52
CA GLN A 254 20.52 -4.81 20.56
C GLN A 254 19.46 -3.95 21.26
N GLU A 255 18.53 -3.38 20.49
CA GLU A 255 17.56 -2.41 21.00
C GLU A 255 16.35 -2.25 20.05
N VAL A 256 15.16 -2.06 20.63
CA VAL A 256 13.98 -1.51 19.94
C VAL A 256 13.60 -0.19 20.60
N LYS A 257 13.63 0.92 19.86
CA LYS A 257 13.39 2.27 20.41
C LYS A 257 11.93 2.72 20.36
N GLY A 258 11.07 1.97 19.67
CA GLY A 258 9.63 2.25 19.58
C GLY A 258 8.78 1.37 20.50
N GLU A 259 7.48 1.66 20.58
CA GLU A 259 6.51 0.79 21.24
C GLU A 259 6.45 -0.57 20.52
N VAL A 260 6.43 -1.65 21.31
CA VAL A 260 6.24 -3.02 20.82
C VAL A 260 4.87 -3.52 21.27
N THR A 261 4.09 -4.03 20.32
CA THR A 261 2.73 -4.54 20.56
C THR A 261 2.54 -5.91 19.90
N THR A 262 1.84 -6.81 20.56
CA THR A 262 1.45 -8.11 20.01
C THR A 262 0.02 -8.44 20.44
N ALA A 263 -0.78 -8.93 19.50
CA ALA A 263 -2.10 -9.48 19.81
C ALA A 263 -2.03 -10.94 20.30
N GLY A 264 -0.92 -11.63 20.02
CA GLY A 264 -0.61 -12.93 20.59
C GLY A 264 -0.36 -12.86 22.10
N GLU A 265 -0.52 -14.01 22.74
CA GLU A 265 -0.21 -14.21 24.16
C GLU A 265 1.20 -14.76 24.36
N ASN A 266 1.81 -15.33 23.31
CA ASN A 266 3.14 -15.93 23.41
C ASN A 266 4.21 -14.93 22.97
N ILE A 267 5.19 -14.74 23.85
CA ILE A 267 6.43 -14.05 23.53
C ILE A 267 7.59 -14.96 23.88
N HIS A 268 8.49 -15.23 22.93
CA HIS A 268 9.62 -16.16 23.09
C HIS A 268 10.88 -15.73 22.33
N ASP A 269 12.03 -16.34 22.61
CA ASP A 269 13.31 -16.00 21.97
C ASP A 269 13.35 -16.52 20.52
N GLN A 270 12.76 -17.70 20.29
CA GLN A 270 12.62 -18.35 18.99
C GLN A 270 11.35 -19.21 19.01
N LYS A 271 10.74 -19.43 17.83
CA LYS A 271 9.59 -20.32 17.67
C LYS A 271 9.95 -21.83 17.78
N LYS A 272 11.21 -22.16 18.12
CA LYS A 272 11.61 -23.54 18.43
C LYS A 272 11.00 -23.99 19.75
N VAL A 273 10.26 -25.10 19.69
CA VAL A 273 9.56 -25.73 20.82
C VAL A 273 10.47 -25.80 22.06
N SER A 274 10.22 -24.95 23.04
CA SER A 274 10.76 -25.10 24.39
C SER A 274 9.72 -24.68 25.42
N THR A 275 9.86 -25.25 26.61
CA THR A 275 8.87 -25.36 27.69
C THR A 275 8.15 -24.04 28.04
N PRO A 276 6.85 -24.07 28.37
CA PRO A 276 6.09 -22.88 28.76
C PRO A 276 6.73 -22.17 29.96
N ILE A 277 7.12 -20.92 29.78
CA ILE A 277 7.50 -19.99 30.85
C ILE A 277 6.28 -19.08 31.11
N SER A 278 6.05 -18.64 32.35
CA SER A 278 4.98 -17.68 32.64
C SER A 278 5.17 -16.40 31.81
N PRO A 279 4.15 -15.94 31.06
CA PRO A 279 4.25 -14.76 30.19
C PRO A 279 4.77 -13.49 30.90
N SER A 280 4.40 -13.30 32.17
CA SER A 280 4.72 -12.09 32.95
C SER A 280 6.21 -11.95 33.30
N GLN A 281 6.87 -13.04 33.69
CA GLN A 281 8.30 -13.01 34.03
C GLN A 281 9.13 -12.73 32.78
N TYR A 282 8.77 -13.38 31.68
CA TYR A 282 9.51 -13.31 30.43
C TYR A 282 9.37 -11.95 29.73
N GLN A 283 8.22 -11.30 29.85
CA GLN A 283 8.01 -9.92 29.35
C GLN A 283 9.02 -8.94 29.96
N SER A 284 9.29 -9.03 31.27
CA SER A 284 10.24 -8.14 31.95
C SER A 284 11.69 -8.38 31.52
N GLU A 285 12.07 -9.64 31.30
CA GLU A 285 13.39 -10.03 30.82
C GLU A 285 13.63 -9.51 29.39
N ILE A 286 12.63 -9.58 28.52
CA ILE A 286 12.70 -9.05 27.15
C ILE A 286 12.84 -7.53 27.13
N ILE A 287 12.04 -6.83 27.94
CA ILE A 287 12.08 -5.36 28.04
C ILE A 287 13.49 -4.90 28.42
N ASP A 288 14.09 -5.50 29.43
CA ASP A 288 15.43 -5.14 29.90
C ASP A 288 16.51 -5.53 28.88
N ARG A 289 16.45 -6.76 28.35
CA ARG A 289 17.43 -7.28 27.39
C ARG A 289 17.50 -6.45 26.11
N PHE A 290 16.36 -6.03 25.58
CA PHE A 290 16.27 -5.30 24.30
C PHE A 290 15.90 -3.82 24.46
N LYS A 291 15.97 -3.30 25.69
CA LYS A 291 15.73 -1.88 26.03
C LYS A 291 14.43 -1.32 25.45
N ILE A 292 13.37 -2.12 25.49
CA ILE A 292 12.08 -1.77 24.88
C ILE A 292 11.37 -0.73 25.76
N PRO A 293 11.00 0.46 25.26
CA PRO A 293 10.34 1.48 26.07
C PRO A 293 8.97 1.04 26.62
N SER A 294 8.21 0.29 25.82
CA SER A 294 6.87 -0.19 26.14
C SER A 294 6.60 -1.47 25.35
N LEU A 295 6.24 -2.56 26.05
CA LEU A 295 5.81 -3.82 25.46
C LEU A 295 4.41 -4.16 25.95
N LYS A 296 3.44 -4.24 25.03
CA LYS A 296 2.05 -4.63 25.30
C LYS A 296 1.73 -5.95 24.63
N VAL A 297 1.12 -6.87 25.38
CA VAL A 297 0.85 -8.26 25.00
C VAL A 297 -0.64 -8.52 25.07
N GLY A 298 -1.19 -9.32 24.15
CA GLY A 298 -2.62 -9.63 24.11
C GLY A 298 -3.50 -8.42 23.83
N ILE A 299 -3.03 -7.46 23.01
CA ILE A 299 -3.90 -6.38 22.54
C ILE A 299 -4.90 -6.89 21.49
N ASP A 300 -6.00 -6.18 21.27
CA ASP A 300 -6.93 -6.56 20.19
C ASP A 300 -6.22 -6.53 18.83
N PRO A 301 -6.43 -7.54 17.95
CA PRO A 301 -5.84 -7.56 16.63
C PRO A 301 -6.35 -6.39 15.80
N LEU A 302 -5.44 -5.76 15.07
CA LEU A 302 -5.73 -4.59 14.25
C LEU A 302 -6.46 -5.01 12.96
N GLY A 303 -7.45 -4.21 12.55
CA GLY A 303 -8.21 -4.45 11.33
C GLY A 303 -7.42 -4.08 10.08
N LEU A 304 -7.05 -5.07 9.28
CA LEU A 304 -6.17 -4.90 8.12
C LEU A 304 -6.93 -4.88 6.79
N PRO A 305 -6.39 -4.25 5.74
CA PRO A 305 -6.94 -4.34 4.40
C PRO A 305 -6.90 -5.79 3.90
N GLU A 306 -7.98 -6.18 3.21
CA GLU A 306 -8.11 -7.51 2.60
C GLU A 306 -7.01 -7.73 1.55
N PRO A 307 -6.36 -8.92 1.47
CA PRO A 307 -5.20 -9.18 0.62
C PRO A 307 -5.35 -8.81 -0.87
N ASP A 308 -6.59 -8.78 -1.37
CA ASP A 308 -6.95 -8.50 -2.75
C ASP A 308 -6.64 -7.04 -3.18
N PHE A 309 -6.20 -6.18 -2.27
CA PHE A 309 -5.89 -4.78 -2.59
C PHE A 309 -4.75 -4.62 -3.62
N LEU A 310 -3.86 -5.62 -3.74
CA LEU A 310 -2.81 -5.66 -4.77
C LEU A 310 -3.27 -6.30 -6.08
N GLU A 311 -4.45 -6.91 -6.16
CA GLU A 311 -4.93 -7.55 -7.38
C GLU A 311 -5.32 -6.53 -8.46
N PRO A 312 -5.44 -6.94 -9.75
CA PRO A 312 -5.85 -6.06 -10.85
C PRO A 312 -7.28 -5.49 -10.75
N SER A 313 -7.99 -5.76 -9.65
CA SER A 313 -9.27 -5.16 -9.27
C SER A 313 -9.18 -4.30 -7.99
N GLY A 314 -8.02 -4.29 -7.33
CA GLY A 314 -7.79 -3.64 -6.06
C GLY A 314 -7.53 -2.13 -6.15
N GLU A 315 -7.30 -1.52 -4.98
CA GLU A 315 -7.13 -0.08 -4.84
C GLU A 315 -5.95 0.46 -5.65
N TYR A 316 -4.79 -0.18 -5.57
CA TYR A 316 -3.58 0.31 -6.28
C TYR A 316 -3.75 0.25 -7.80
N TYR A 317 -4.49 -0.73 -8.32
CA TYR A 317 -4.85 -0.73 -9.74
C TYR A 317 -5.77 0.44 -10.06
N THR A 318 -6.88 0.59 -9.34
CA THR A 318 -7.92 1.60 -9.64
C THR A 318 -7.41 3.04 -9.49
N LYS A 319 -6.53 3.28 -8.52
CA LYS A 319 -5.95 4.59 -8.23
C LYS A 319 -4.62 4.89 -8.91
N ALA A 320 -3.95 3.91 -9.53
CA ALA A 320 -2.72 4.15 -10.28
C ALA A 320 -2.83 5.25 -11.34
N ASP A 321 -1.73 5.96 -11.56
CA ASP A 321 -1.52 6.90 -12.67
C ASP A 321 -0.95 6.19 -13.89
N ILE A 322 -0.11 5.18 -13.65
CA ILE A 322 0.54 4.41 -14.70
C ILE A 322 0.28 2.93 -14.45
N ARG A 323 -0.31 2.24 -15.43
CA ARG A 323 -0.49 0.79 -15.40
C ARG A 323 0.34 0.16 -16.49
N ILE A 324 1.30 -0.69 -16.09
CA ILE A 324 2.12 -1.46 -17.01
C ILE A 324 1.70 -2.91 -16.91
N LYS A 325 1.20 -3.46 -18.02
CA LYS A 325 0.77 -4.86 -18.10
C LYS A 325 1.78 -5.64 -18.93
N PHE A 326 2.44 -6.61 -18.31
CA PHE A 326 3.36 -7.52 -18.98
C PHE A 326 2.56 -8.61 -19.73
N THR A 327 2.81 -8.71 -21.03
CA THR A 327 2.22 -9.69 -21.95
C THR A 327 3.31 -10.54 -22.60
N PRO A 328 3.95 -11.41 -21.82
CA PRO A 328 5.07 -12.22 -22.29
C PRO A 328 4.68 -13.12 -23.48
N THR A 329 5.29 -12.96 -24.66
CA THR A 329 5.07 -13.84 -25.83
C THR A 329 6.16 -14.91 -25.91
N GLY A 330 5.82 -16.18 -26.11
CA GLY A 330 6.83 -17.22 -26.32
C GLY A 330 7.43 -17.09 -27.72
N THR A 331 8.76 -17.13 -27.84
CA THR A 331 9.48 -17.17 -29.11
C THR A 331 10.53 -18.28 -29.12
N ASN A 332 10.79 -18.83 -30.31
CA ASN A 332 11.88 -19.77 -30.55
C ASN A 332 13.19 -19.06 -30.97
N GLN A 333 13.15 -17.73 -31.08
CA GLN A 333 14.28 -16.90 -31.53
C GLN A 333 15.23 -16.60 -30.38
N SER A 334 16.53 -16.83 -30.58
CA SER A 334 17.59 -16.48 -29.62
C SER A 334 17.87 -14.96 -29.52
N THR A 335 17.01 -14.15 -30.11
CA THR A 335 17.03 -12.68 -30.12
C THR A 335 15.69 -12.19 -29.65
N TYR A 336 15.64 -10.93 -29.21
CA TYR A 336 14.39 -10.34 -28.80
C TYR A 336 13.38 -10.38 -29.93
N GLY A 337 12.14 -10.73 -29.59
CA GLY A 337 11.04 -10.69 -30.55
C GLY A 337 10.66 -9.26 -30.91
N GLU A 338 10.15 -9.10 -32.13
CA GLU A 338 9.55 -7.85 -32.61
C GLU A 338 8.27 -7.50 -31.83
N ASP A 339 7.57 -8.52 -31.32
CA ASP A 339 6.40 -8.35 -30.48
C ASP A 339 6.73 -7.57 -29.20
N ILE A 340 5.94 -6.53 -28.94
CA ILE A 340 6.06 -5.71 -27.73
C ILE A 340 5.39 -6.48 -26.59
N PRO A 341 6.15 -6.93 -25.57
CA PRO A 341 5.62 -7.84 -24.55
C PRO A 341 4.94 -7.07 -23.43
N PHE A 342 4.38 -5.89 -23.69
CA PHE A 342 3.68 -5.10 -22.69
C PHE A 342 2.68 -4.10 -23.29
N THR A 343 1.74 -3.67 -22.46
CA THR A 343 0.90 -2.49 -22.69
C THR A 343 1.09 -1.49 -21.56
N ILE A 344 0.86 -0.21 -21.86
CA ILE A 344 0.91 0.86 -20.88
C ILE A 344 -0.34 1.70 -21.03
N GLU A 345 -1.02 1.92 -19.91
CA GLU A 345 -2.13 2.85 -19.78
C GLU A 345 -1.74 3.94 -18.80
N VAL A 346 -1.97 5.19 -19.19
CA VAL A 346 -1.82 6.37 -18.34
C VAL A 346 -3.21 6.85 -17.96
N ILE A 347 -3.44 7.07 -16.68
CA ILE A 347 -4.74 7.46 -16.16
C ILE A 347 -4.77 8.98 -16.00
N GLU A 348 -5.46 9.66 -16.91
CA GLU A 348 -5.62 11.10 -16.86
C GLU A 348 -6.68 11.49 -15.82
N ARG A 349 -6.21 12.11 -14.73
CA ARG A 349 -7.05 12.65 -13.64
C ARG A 349 -7.23 14.16 -13.69
N THR A 350 -6.58 14.83 -14.65
CA THR A 350 -6.59 16.29 -14.77
C THR A 350 -6.79 16.76 -16.20
N GLN A 351 -7.58 17.82 -16.37
CA GLN A 351 -7.74 18.51 -17.65
C GLN A 351 -6.44 19.24 -18.04
N ALA A 352 -6.40 19.81 -19.25
CA ALA A 352 -5.24 20.58 -19.75
C ALA A 352 -4.90 21.81 -18.89
N ASN A 353 -5.90 22.41 -18.22
CA ASN A 353 -5.74 23.51 -17.27
C ASN A 353 -5.37 23.04 -15.85
N ASN A 354 -5.19 21.73 -15.63
CA ASN A 354 -4.89 21.07 -14.36
C ASN A 354 -6.02 21.08 -13.31
N THR A 355 -7.27 21.28 -13.73
CA THR A 355 -8.41 20.98 -12.84
C THR A 355 -8.70 19.48 -12.84
N PRO A 356 -9.09 18.87 -11.71
CA PRO A 356 -9.50 17.47 -11.65
C PRO A 356 -10.62 17.15 -12.66
N VAL A 357 -10.60 15.96 -13.26
CA VAL A 357 -11.74 15.45 -14.05
C VAL A 357 -12.71 14.69 -13.15
N SER A 358 -14.01 14.76 -13.47
CA SER A 358 -15.04 14.03 -12.71
C SER A 358 -14.99 12.51 -12.90
N ALA A 359 -14.33 12.03 -13.96
CA ALA A 359 -14.11 10.62 -14.24
C ALA A 359 -12.73 10.43 -14.89
N PRO A 360 -11.79 9.70 -14.25
CA PRO A 360 -10.48 9.42 -14.83
C PRO A 360 -10.56 8.66 -16.16
N VAL A 361 -9.69 8.99 -17.11
CA VAL A 361 -9.64 8.37 -18.45
C VAL A 361 -8.35 7.59 -18.62
N ALA A 362 -8.45 6.32 -19.01
CA ALA A 362 -7.28 5.51 -19.36
C ALA A 362 -6.88 5.76 -20.82
N VAL A 363 -5.65 6.23 -21.03
CA VAL A 363 -5.06 6.46 -22.35
C VAL A 363 -3.97 5.42 -22.61
N SER A 364 -4.17 4.58 -23.62
CA SER A 364 -3.18 3.58 -24.03
C SER A 364 -2.10 4.18 -24.91
N LEU A 365 -0.83 3.85 -24.63
CA LEU A 365 0.27 4.20 -25.52
C LEU A 365 0.17 3.42 -26.85
N THR A 366 0.48 4.11 -27.95
CA THR A 366 0.50 3.53 -29.30
C THR A 366 1.63 2.51 -29.46
N SER A 367 1.57 1.66 -30.49
CA SER A 367 2.64 0.71 -30.78
C SER A 367 3.99 1.40 -31.00
N ALA A 368 4.01 2.55 -31.69
CA ALA A 368 5.24 3.33 -31.89
C ALA A 368 5.85 3.86 -30.59
N GLN A 369 5.01 4.37 -29.67
CA GLN A 369 5.46 4.85 -28.37
C GLN A 369 6.02 3.69 -27.52
N LYS A 370 5.28 2.58 -27.44
CA LYS A 370 5.75 1.37 -26.72
C LYS A 370 7.02 0.78 -27.33
N HIS A 371 7.14 0.85 -28.64
CA HIS A 371 8.33 0.41 -29.36
C HIS A 371 9.56 1.23 -28.92
N SER A 372 9.44 2.56 -28.87
CA SER A 372 10.53 3.43 -28.43
C SER A 372 10.98 3.19 -26.98
N LEU A 373 10.08 2.70 -26.10
CA LEU A 373 10.42 2.33 -24.72
C LEU A 373 11.30 1.08 -24.62
N ARG A 374 11.43 0.30 -25.70
CA ARG A 374 12.34 -0.85 -25.79
C ARG A 374 13.70 -0.47 -26.38
N GLN A 375 13.89 0.79 -26.77
CA GLN A 375 15.10 1.26 -27.43
C GLN A 375 15.94 2.16 -26.52
N PRO A 376 17.28 2.16 -26.68
CA PRO A 376 18.16 3.12 -26.02
C PRO A 376 17.75 4.58 -26.34
N VAL A 377 17.85 5.46 -25.34
CA VAL A 377 17.45 6.86 -25.47
C VAL A 377 18.67 7.73 -25.68
N LEU A 378 18.75 8.45 -26.80
CA LEU A 378 19.83 9.42 -27.03
C LEU A 378 19.56 10.69 -26.20
N VAL A 379 20.28 10.81 -25.08
CA VAL A 379 20.13 11.89 -24.11
C VAL A 379 20.48 13.23 -24.76
N GLY A 380 19.69 14.26 -24.47
CA GLY A 380 19.87 15.63 -24.90
C GLY A 380 21.12 16.27 -24.33
N GLU A 381 21.45 17.44 -24.87
CA GLU A 381 22.67 18.18 -24.56
C GLU A 381 22.80 18.54 -23.07
N GLN A 382 21.75 19.11 -22.48
CA GLN A 382 21.76 19.52 -21.08
C GLN A 382 21.99 18.32 -20.16
N LEU A 383 21.23 17.24 -20.34
CA LEU A 383 21.32 16.05 -19.50
C LEU A 383 22.64 15.28 -19.69
N ALA A 384 23.18 15.23 -20.91
CA ALA A 384 24.46 14.57 -21.18
C ALA A 384 25.67 15.36 -20.66
N SER A 385 25.53 16.68 -20.46
CA SER A 385 26.56 17.53 -19.86
C SER A 385 26.69 17.39 -18.34
N ILE A 386 25.71 16.75 -17.69
CA ILE A 386 25.72 16.50 -16.25
C ILE A 386 26.82 15.48 -15.96
N SER A 387 27.92 15.95 -15.40
CA SER A 387 28.97 15.06 -14.88
C SER A 387 28.42 14.20 -13.75
N GLY A 388 28.85 12.94 -13.68
CA GLY A 388 28.66 12.14 -12.47
C GLY A 388 29.20 12.92 -11.27
N SER A 389 28.45 12.96 -10.17
CA SER A 389 28.78 13.82 -9.03
C SER A 389 30.14 13.48 -8.41
N SER A 390 30.84 14.51 -7.93
CA SER A 390 31.97 14.39 -6.99
C SER A 390 31.52 14.45 -5.54
N GLU A 391 30.20 14.36 -5.28
CA GLU A 391 29.65 14.42 -3.92
C GLU A 391 30.13 13.19 -3.14
N SER A 392 31.14 13.42 -2.29
CA SER A 392 31.52 12.48 -1.24
C SER A 392 30.45 12.57 -0.17
N PHE A 393 29.69 11.49 -0.04
CA PHE A 393 28.83 11.36 1.09
C PHE A 393 29.54 10.56 2.19
N ASP A 394 29.70 11.20 3.34
CA ASP A 394 30.44 10.62 4.46
C ASP A 394 29.72 9.40 5.05
N ASN A 395 30.53 8.38 5.37
CA ASN A 395 30.18 7.34 6.33
C ASN A 395 30.28 7.95 7.73
N ASP A 396 29.41 8.89 8.06
CA ASP A 396 29.15 9.08 9.47
C ASP A 396 28.56 7.75 9.98
N THR A 397 29.00 7.29 11.13
CA THR A 397 28.45 6.13 11.86
C THR A 397 27.77 6.59 13.15
N ASP A 398 27.50 7.89 13.30
CA ASP A 398 26.93 8.50 14.52
C ASP A 398 25.74 9.46 14.29
N SER A 399 25.27 9.66 13.05
CA SER A 399 24.06 10.46 12.79
C SER A 399 22.84 9.63 12.35
N GLN A 400 21.70 10.12 12.82
CA GLN A 400 20.30 9.90 12.44
C GLN A 400 20.01 9.98 10.91
N TYR A 401 21.05 10.06 10.06
CA TYR A 401 21.04 10.33 8.63
C TYR A 401 21.94 9.39 7.80
N TYR A 402 22.07 8.10 8.13
CA TYR A 402 22.76 7.15 7.24
C TYR A 402 21.95 6.84 5.99
N ALA A 403 21.98 7.73 5.00
CA ALA A 403 21.30 7.48 3.73
C ALA A 403 22.04 8.13 2.57
N LYS A 404 23.34 7.86 2.45
CA LYS A 404 24.10 8.38 1.31
C LYS A 404 25.09 7.35 0.79
N ALA A 405 24.89 6.91 -0.44
CA ALA A 405 25.75 5.96 -1.13
C ALA A 405 27.16 6.55 -1.31
N LYS A 406 28.19 5.69 -1.37
CA LYS A 406 29.58 6.12 -1.61
C LYS A 406 29.77 6.41 -3.10
N ASN A 407 30.05 7.66 -3.48
CA ASN A 407 30.30 8.12 -4.86
C ASN A 407 29.18 7.79 -5.87
N PRO A 408 27.94 8.24 -5.66
CA PRO A 408 26.85 7.91 -6.56
C PRO A 408 26.98 8.63 -7.90
N ASP A 409 26.80 7.86 -8.96
CA ASP A 409 26.86 8.32 -10.34
C ASP A 409 25.46 8.70 -10.84
N PHE A 410 25.21 10.00 -10.89
CA PHE A 410 23.93 10.57 -11.31
C PHE A 410 23.93 11.07 -12.74
N SER A 411 24.99 10.80 -13.51
CA SER A 411 24.98 11.12 -14.93
C SER A 411 23.81 10.39 -15.61
N ALA A 412 23.09 11.09 -16.48
CA ALA A 412 22.03 10.49 -17.30
C ALA A 412 22.62 9.38 -18.19
N CYS A 413 23.84 9.60 -18.68
CA CYS A 413 24.69 8.66 -19.36
C CYS A 413 26.14 9.16 -19.33
N LYS A 414 27.09 8.33 -19.80
CA LYS A 414 28.51 8.73 -19.93
C LYS A 414 28.92 8.81 -21.39
N PRO A 415 29.35 9.99 -21.88
CA PRO A 415 29.97 10.10 -23.20
C PRO A 415 31.25 9.26 -23.29
N VAL A 416 31.54 8.76 -24.50
CA VAL A 416 32.71 7.90 -24.77
C VAL A 416 34.04 8.65 -24.57
N TYR A 417 34.05 9.95 -24.84
CA TYR A 417 35.23 10.79 -24.74
C TYR A 417 35.14 11.72 -23.52
N LYS A 418 36.29 12.09 -22.97
CA LYS A 418 36.38 13.31 -22.13
C LYS A 418 36.36 14.51 -23.08
N ALA A 419 36.00 15.70 -22.60
CA ALA A 419 35.76 16.94 -23.37
C ALA A 419 36.88 17.41 -24.35
N ASN A 420 37.98 16.67 -24.49
CA ASN A 420 39.09 16.98 -25.38
C ASN A 420 39.45 15.78 -26.29
N PHE A 421 39.60 16.04 -27.60
CA PHE A 421 39.95 15.04 -28.64
C PHE A 421 41.30 14.32 -28.41
N SER A 422 42.11 14.78 -27.47
CA SER A 422 43.40 14.15 -27.13
C SER A 422 43.24 12.69 -26.68
N ASP A 423 42.15 12.36 -25.98
CA ASP A 423 41.85 10.99 -25.57
C ASP A 423 41.33 10.12 -26.73
N MET A 424 40.64 10.74 -27.69
CA MET A 424 40.12 10.08 -28.89
C MET A 424 41.24 9.59 -29.82
N ARG A 425 42.34 10.34 -29.94
CA ARG A 425 43.54 9.93 -30.72
C ARG A 425 44.17 8.61 -30.24
N LYS A 426 43.92 8.20 -29.00
CA LYS A 426 44.42 6.91 -28.45
C LYS A 426 43.49 5.73 -28.76
N LYS A 427 42.20 5.96 -29.03
CA LYS A 427 41.18 4.90 -29.23
C LYS A 427 40.76 4.72 -30.69
N ILE A 428 40.67 5.79 -31.48
CA ILE A 428 40.33 5.73 -32.91
C ILE A 428 41.61 5.90 -33.74
N LYS A 429 42.08 4.81 -34.35
CA LYS A 429 43.30 4.80 -35.20
C LYS A 429 43.09 5.32 -36.63
N SER A 430 41.89 5.80 -36.99
CA SER A 430 41.53 6.18 -38.37
C SER A 430 41.86 7.64 -38.70
N ALA A 431 41.81 8.02 -39.99
CA ALA A 431 41.98 9.40 -40.47
C ALA A 431 40.76 10.32 -40.19
N PHE A 432 39.80 9.90 -39.35
CA PHE A 432 38.63 10.69 -38.98
C PHE A 432 38.97 11.90 -38.09
N PRO A 433 39.77 11.78 -37.00
CA PRO A 433 40.01 12.89 -36.09
C PRO A 433 40.68 14.09 -36.77
N SER A 434 41.57 13.87 -37.74
CA SER A 434 42.20 14.97 -38.48
C SER A 434 41.18 15.73 -39.35
N THR A 435 40.28 15.02 -40.03
CA THR A 435 39.21 15.62 -40.84
C THR A 435 38.16 16.33 -39.97
N TRP A 436 37.78 15.76 -38.83
CA TRP A 436 36.85 16.42 -37.91
C TRP A 436 37.44 17.69 -37.32
N ASN A 437 38.73 17.67 -36.94
CA ASN A 437 39.39 18.82 -36.34
C ASN A 437 39.56 19.99 -37.32
N SER A 438 39.59 19.75 -38.64
CA SER A 438 39.60 20.83 -39.64
C SER A 438 38.27 21.54 -39.83
N LEU A 439 37.16 21.02 -39.30
CA LEU A 439 35.86 21.66 -39.39
C LEU A 439 35.77 22.90 -38.48
N THR A 440 35.09 23.94 -38.96
CA THR A 440 34.69 25.09 -38.14
C THR A 440 33.72 24.66 -37.02
N PRO A 441 33.57 25.46 -35.94
CA PRO A 441 32.65 25.13 -34.85
C PRO A 441 31.19 24.93 -35.32
N GLN A 442 30.72 25.73 -36.28
CA GLN A 442 29.37 25.56 -36.86
C GLN A 442 29.26 24.27 -37.68
N GLN A 443 30.26 23.95 -38.51
CA GLN A 443 30.27 22.69 -39.26
C GLN A 443 30.27 21.47 -38.33
N LYS A 444 30.97 21.53 -37.19
CA LYS A 444 30.92 20.45 -36.18
C LYS A 444 29.51 20.27 -35.62
N ARG A 445 28.82 21.37 -35.31
CA ARG A 445 27.42 21.33 -34.85
C ARG A 445 26.51 20.72 -35.91
N ASP A 446 26.56 21.22 -37.15
CA ASP A 446 25.72 20.74 -38.24
C ASP A 446 25.95 19.24 -38.49
N ALA A 447 27.21 18.79 -38.45
CA ALA A 447 27.55 17.38 -38.65
C ALA A 447 27.08 16.50 -37.50
N ALA A 448 27.24 16.95 -36.25
CA ALA A 448 26.77 16.22 -35.08
C ALA A 448 25.24 16.11 -35.09
N GLN A 449 24.51 17.22 -35.33
CA GLN A 449 23.05 17.22 -35.39
C GLN A 449 22.51 16.32 -36.48
N PHE A 450 23.10 16.39 -37.69
CA PHE A 450 22.75 15.50 -38.79
C PHE A 450 22.98 14.03 -38.41
N ALA A 451 24.12 13.73 -37.79
CA ALA A 451 24.44 12.38 -37.35
C ALA A 451 23.47 11.88 -36.26
N HIS A 452 23.16 12.72 -35.27
CA HIS A 452 22.22 12.39 -34.20
C HIS A 452 20.81 12.17 -34.70
N GLN A 453 20.34 12.96 -35.67
CA GLN A 453 19.01 12.76 -36.26
C GLN A 453 18.92 11.41 -36.96
N LEU A 454 19.88 11.08 -37.83
CA LEU A 454 19.90 9.78 -38.49
C LEU A 454 20.03 8.63 -37.47
N LEU A 455 20.89 8.82 -36.46
CA LEU A 455 21.09 7.85 -35.39
C LEU A 455 19.78 7.55 -34.64
N VAL A 456 19.05 8.58 -34.21
CA VAL A 456 17.75 8.42 -33.55
C VAL A 456 16.73 7.78 -34.48
N THR A 457 16.64 8.22 -35.75
CA THR A 457 15.74 7.60 -36.73
C THR A 457 16.00 6.10 -36.85
N ARG A 458 17.26 5.68 -37.03
CA ARG A 458 17.61 4.26 -37.15
C ARG A 458 17.29 3.48 -35.89
N VAL A 459 17.62 4.01 -34.71
CA VAL A 459 17.24 3.37 -33.43
C VAL A 459 15.74 3.12 -33.33
N GLN A 460 14.91 4.07 -33.80
CA GLN A 460 13.45 3.97 -33.72
C GLN A 460 12.82 3.16 -34.88
N GLU A 461 13.57 2.88 -35.95
CA GLU A 461 13.14 1.98 -37.05
C GLU A 461 13.30 0.50 -36.68
N GLU A 462 14.20 0.17 -35.75
CA GLU A 462 14.54 -1.21 -35.39
C GLU A 462 13.41 -1.91 -34.64
N THR A 463 12.66 -2.80 -35.28
CA THR A 463 11.55 -3.56 -34.66
C THR A 463 11.97 -4.41 -33.45
N SER A 464 13.21 -4.85 -33.42
CA SER A 464 13.80 -5.60 -32.30
C SER A 464 14.56 -4.68 -31.34
N PRO A 465 14.49 -4.91 -30.02
CA PRO A 465 15.30 -4.20 -29.03
C PRO A 465 16.79 -4.26 -29.36
N LEU A 466 17.42 -3.09 -29.41
CA LEU A 466 18.87 -2.98 -29.54
C LEU A 466 19.57 -3.38 -28.24
N LYS A 467 20.62 -4.20 -28.36
CA LYS A 467 21.49 -4.53 -27.24
C LYS A 467 22.34 -3.32 -26.90
N PHE A 468 22.21 -2.81 -25.69
CA PHE A 468 22.91 -1.59 -25.28
C PHE A 468 24.43 -1.69 -25.42
N LYS A 469 25.02 -2.87 -25.18
CA LYS A 469 26.45 -3.12 -25.36
C LYS A 469 26.91 -3.04 -26.84
N ASP A 470 26.00 -3.30 -27.79
CA ASP A 470 26.35 -3.30 -29.21
C ASP A 470 26.50 -1.87 -29.74
N LEU A 471 26.03 -0.85 -29.01
CA LEU A 471 26.29 0.55 -29.32
C LEU A 471 27.78 0.94 -29.24
N ASP A 472 28.62 0.10 -28.62
CA ASP A 472 30.08 0.22 -28.61
C ASP A 472 30.75 -0.53 -29.78
N LYS A 473 29.98 -1.04 -30.74
CA LYS A 473 30.49 -1.73 -31.93
C LYS A 473 30.16 -0.96 -33.19
N VAL A 474 31.09 -0.95 -34.14
CA VAL A 474 30.82 -0.46 -35.49
C VAL A 474 29.73 -1.33 -36.12
N GLY A 475 28.66 -0.69 -36.63
CA GLY A 475 27.48 -1.41 -37.13
C GLY A 475 26.55 -1.95 -36.04
N GLY A 476 26.68 -1.49 -34.80
CA GLY A 476 25.85 -1.89 -33.67
C GLY A 476 24.36 -1.55 -33.79
N ILE A 477 24.01 -0.63 -34.69
CA ILE A 477 22.64 -0.34 -35.12
C ILE A 477 22.50 -0.87 -36.55
N PRO A 478 21.66 -1.88 -36.81
CA PRO A 478 21.43 -2.38 -38.15
C PRO A 478 20.97 -1.26 -39.11
N GLY A 479 21.38 -1.36 -40.38
CA GLY A 479 20.99 -0.38 -41.40
C GLY A 479 21.54 1.06 -41.24
N LEU A 480 22.28 1.37 -40.16
CA LEU A 480 22.91 2.68 -39.97
C LEU A 480 24.06 2.87 -40.96
N VAL A 481 23.78 3.61 -42.04
CA VAL A 481 24.76 3.93 -43.08
C VAL A 481 24.68 5.41 -43.43
N PHE A 482 25.84 6.08 -43.37
CA PHE A 482 26.04 7.44 -43.82
C PHE A 482 26.59 7.45 -45.26
N THR A 483 25.87 8.03 -46.21
CA THR A 483 26.33 8.25 -47.60
C THR A 483 26.29 9.73 -47.98
N ASN A 484 27.09 10.11 -48.98
CA ASN A 484 27.09 11.49 -49.49
C ASN A 484 25.85 11.84 -50.34
N ASN A 485 24.99 10.85 -50.64
CA ASN A 485 23.79 11.01 -51.47
C ASN A 485 22.51 11.16 -50.64
N MET A 486 22.61 11.20 -49.30
CA MET A 486 21.44 11.40 -48.45
C MET A 486 20.83 12.76 -48.71
N ALA A 487 19.50 12.80 -48.82
CA ALA A 487 18.76 14.05 -48.89
C ALA A 487 19.01 14.86 -47.62
N ASN A 488 19.06 16.19 -47.74
CA ASN A 488 19.20 17.12 -46.62
C ASN A 488 20.55 17.06 -45.85
N ILE A 489 21.64 16.61 -46.50
CA ILE A 489 22.98 16.85 -45.95
C ILE A 489 23.20 18.37 -45.87
N PRO A 490 23.59 18.93 -44.69
CA PRO A 490 23.89 20.34 -44.57
C PRO A 490 24.93 20.78 -45.59
N GLN A 491 24.68 21.87 -46.32
CA GLN A 491 25.57 22.36 -47.37
C GLN A 491 26.96 22.74 -46.83
N SER A 492 27.03 23.14 -45.56
CA SER A 492 28.26 23.39 -44.81
C SER A 492 29.18 22.15 -44.72
N LEU A 493 28.65 20.96 -44.99
CA LEU A 493 29.31 19.66 -44.91
C LEU A 493 29.55 19.01 -46.28
N ALA A 494 29.31 19.70 -47.39
CA ALA A 494 29.49 19.13 -48.73
C ALA A 494 30.94 18.64 -48.99
N THR A 495 31.93 19.19 -48.27
CA THR A 495 33.35 18.80 -48.32
C THR A 495 33.74 17.77 -47.26
N PHE A 496 32.88 17.53 -46.27
CA PHE A 496 33.09 16.54 -45.22
C PHE A 496 32.73 15.16 -45.77
N GLN A 497 33.66 14.20 -45.71
CA GLN A 497 33.40 12.81 -46.11
C GLN A 497 32.49 12.14 -45.07
N VAL A 498 31.18 12.42 -45.11
CA VAL A 498 30.18 11.96 -44.12
C VAL A 498 30.22 10.44 -43.94
N ALA A 499 30.55 9.69 -45.01
CA ALA A 499 30.74 8.25 -44.96
C ALA A 499 31.83 7.78 -43.96
N LYS A 500 32.75 8.65 -43.51
CA LYS A 500 33.70 8.32 -42.45
C LYS A 500 33.02 8.09 -41.09
N LEU A 501 31.80 8.58 -40.88
CA LEU A 501 31.00 8.28 -39.69
C LEU A 501 30.72 6.77 -39.56
N ASN A 502 30.67 6.03 -40.68
CA ASN A 502 30.51 4.56 -40.66
C ASN A 502 31.71 3.83 -40.03
N SER A 503 32.84 4.50 -39.79
CA SER A 503 33.99 3.91 -39.10
C SER A 503 33.89 4.02 -37.56
N LEU A 504 32.87 4.70 -37.06
CA LEU A 504 32.64 4.94 -35.64
C LEU A 504 31.53 4.04 -35.11
N THR A 505 31.55 3.78 -33.80
CA THR A 505 30.43 3.12 -33.12
C THR A 505 29.26 4.09 -32.91
N PRO A 506 28.03 3.61 -32.72
CA PRO A 506 26.90 4.46 -32.31
C PRO A 506 27.19 5.39 -31.13
N ASN A 507 27.86 4.90 -30.09
CA ASN A 507 28.23 5.70 -28.92
C ASN A 507 29.29 6.76 -29.27
N GLU A 508 30.24 6.45 -30.17
CA GLU A 508 31.22 7.43 -30.66
C GLU A 508 30.59 8.51 -31.53
N ILE A 509 29.56 8.17 -32.32
CA ILE A 509 28.76 9.12 -33.12
C ILE A 509 27.93 10.02 -32.18
N ALA A 510 27.27 9.44 -31.18
CA ALA A 510 26.54 10.20 -30.16
C ALA A 510 27.47 11.20 -29.44
N ALA A 511 28.70 10.78 -29.11
CA ALA A 511 29.68 11.57 -28.39
C ALA A 511 30.50 12.55 -29.26
N LEU A 512 30.14 12.76 -30.53
CA LEU A 512 30.80 13.76 -31.39
C LEU A 512 30.73 15.15 -30.72
N PRO A 513 31.88 15.77 -30.39
CA PRO A 513 31.88 17.06 -29.70
C PRO A 513 31.59 18.23 -30.64
N TYR A 514 30.70 19.11 -30.22
CA TYR A 514 30.33 20.34 -30.91
C TYR A 514 30.05 21.46 -29.88
N PRO A 515 30.19 22.75 -30.25
CA PRO A 515 29.83 23.84 -29.35
C PRO A 515 28.30 23.93 -29.17
N ASP A 516 27.80 24.18 -27.96
CA ASP A 516 26.42 24.60 -27.70
C ASP A 516 26.18 26.05 -28.11
N ALA A 517 24.94 26.55 -27.95
CA ALA A 517 24.61 27.95 -28.24
C ALA A 517 25.43 28.96 -27.42
N SER A 518 26.01 28.52 -26.29
CA SER A 518 26.84 29.30 -25.36
C SER A 518 28.35 29.13 -25.62
N GLY A 519 28.76 28.32 -26.60
CA GLY A 519 30.15 28.02 -26.93
C GLY A 519 30.81 26.90 -26.10
N ASN A 520 30.10 26.25 -25.18
CA ASN A 520 30.62 25.11 -24.42
C ASN A 520 30.65 23.86 -25.29
N THR A 521 31.65 23.01 -25.11
CA THR A 521 31.71 21.73 -25.83
C THR A 521 30.73 20.74 -25.20
N VAL A 522 29.82 20.21 -26.02
CA VAL A 522 28.80 19.23 -25.63
C VAL A 522 29.10 17.90 -26.29
N GLN A 523 28.82 16.82 -25.56
CA GLN A 523 28.87 15.45 -26.04
C GLN A 523 27.62 14.72 -25.55
N ARG A 524 26.88 14.10 -26.46
CA ARG A 524 25.69 13.32 -26.11
C ARG A 524 26.07 11.85 -25.85
N CYS A 525 25.15 11.11 -25.27
CA CYS A 525 25.31 9.68 -25.01
C CYS A 525 23.96 8.98 -24.94
N PHE A 526 23.96 7.65 -24.98
CA PHE A 526 22.76 6.86 -24.79
C PHE A 526 22.54 6.48 -23.33
N ALA A 527 21.29 6.56 -22.90
CA ALA A 527 20.76 5.81 -21.76
C ALA A 527 20.22 4.45 -22.25
N PRO A 528 20.26 3.38 -21.43
CA PRO A 528 19.70 2.09 -21.79
C PRO A 528 18.17 2.16 -21.98
N ALA A 529 17.59 1.10 -22.55
CA ALA A 529 16.14 1.06 -22.80
C ALA A 529 15.34 1.22 -21.50
N PRO A 530 14.26 2.04 -21.50
CA PRO A 530 13.35 2.15 -20.35
C PRO A 530 12.75 0.81 -19.91
N LEU A 531 12.34 -0.03 -20.85
CA LEU A 531 11.69 -1.32 -20.61
C LEU A 531 12.43 -2.43 -21.34
N THR A 532 12.65 -3.54 -20.66
CA THR A 532 13.35 -4.69 -21.23
C THR A 532 12.74 -5.98 -20.71
N ASP A 533 12.34 -6.87 -21.60
CA ASP A 533 11.90 -8.21 -21.21
C ASP A 533 13.12 -9.10 -20.91
N ILE A 534 12.97 -9.94 -19.88
CA ILE A 534 14.02 -10.83 -19.37
C ILE A 534 13.39 -12.20 -19.17
N GLY A 535 14.19 -13.24 -19.37
CA GLY A 535 13.84 -14.59 -18.94
C GLY A 535 13.57 -15.55 -20.07
N ARG A 536 13.44 -16.82 -19.67
CA ARG A 536 13.49 -17.95 -20.58
C ARG A 536 12.09 -18.33 -21.05
N ASP A 537 11.94 -18.47 -22.35
CA ASP A 537 10.77 -19.01 -23.03
C ASP A 537 11.09 -20.23 -23.91
N ALA A 538 12.37 -20.49 -24.22
CA ALA A 538 12.83 -21.69 -24.91
C ALA A 538 14.12 -22.29 -24.34
N SER A 539 14.39 -23.56 -24.64
CA SER A 539 15.49 -24.32 -24.03
C SER A 539 16.90 -23.85 -24.42
N ASN A 540 17.02 -23.18 -25.56
CA ASN A 540 18.24 -22.60 -26.13
C ASN A 540 18.55 -21.17 -25.60
N HIS A 541 17.62 -20.53 -24.88
CA HIS A 541 17.77 -19.16 -24.36
C HIS A 541 18.55 -19.11 -23.05
N ASN A 542 19.73 -19.73 -23.05
CA ASN A 542 20.52 -19.95 -21.83
C ASN A 542 21.46 -18.79 -21.48
N LYS A 543 21.41 -17.69 -22.24
CA LYS A 543 22.26 -16.51 -22.07
C LYS A 543 21.38 -15.26 -21.87
N PRO A 544 21.87 -14.27 -21.12
CA PRO A 544 21.27 -12.94 -21.10
C PRO A 544 21.06 -12.36 -22.49
N PRO A 545 20.06 -11.50 -22.59
CA PRO A 545 19.14 -11.08 -21.53
C PRO A 545 17.98 -12.07 -21.26
N PHE A 546 17.97 -13.25 -21.88
CA PHE A 546 16.87 -14.22 -21.84
C PHE A 546 16.90 -15.19 -20.67
N ARG A 547 17.56 -14.83 -19.58
CA ARG A 547 17.62 -15.71 -18.42
C ARG A 547 17.65 -14.88 -17.16
N PHE A 548 16.81 -15.23 -16.22
CA PHE A 548 16.95 -14.89 -14.82
C PHE A 548 16.50 -16.11 -14.04
N PHE A 549 17.20 -16.47 -12.97
CA PHE A 549 16.91 -17.69 -12.23
C PHE A 549 16.81 -17.35 -10.75
N ASN A 550 15.76 -17.85 -10.10
CA ASN A 550 15.50 -17.63 -8.69
C ASN A 550 15.78 -18.95 -7.96
N ASN A 551 16.86 -19.00 -7.16
CA ASN A 551 17.35 -20.23 -6.52
C ASN A 551 16.48 -20.69 -5.35
N ARG A 552 15.61 -19.82 -4.82
CA ARG A 552 14.78 -20.10 -3.64
C ARG A 552 13.53 -20.92 -3.99
N GLU A 553 13.08 -20.81 -5.24
CA GLU A 553 11.85 -21.45 -5.70
C GLU A 553 12.01 -22.97 -5.88
N ASN A 554 10.87 -23.66 -6.01
CA ASN A 554 10.81 -25.12 -6.30
C ASN A 554 11.55 -25.97 -5.25
N ASP A 555 11.24 -25.76 -3.96
CA ASP A 555 11.91 -26.41 -2.82
C ASP A 555 13.44 -26.36 -2.95
N ASN A 556 13.98 -25.17 -3.22
CA ASN A 556 15.41 -24.91 -3.36
C ASN A 556 16.09 -25.54 -4.60
N ASN A 557 15.31 -26.01 -5.59
CA ASN A 557 15.82 -26.42 -6.90
C ASN A 557 15.89 -25.27 -7.90
N GLY A 558 15.27 -24.15 -7.56
CA GLY A 558 15.19 -22.92 -8.34
C GLY A 558 14.19 -22.95 -9.50
N ARG A 559 13.92 -21.77 -10.07
CA ARG A 559 13.00 -21.56 -11.19
C ARG A 559 13.53 -20.47 -12.13
N ASP A 560 13.47 -20.72 -13.43
CA ASP A 560 13.68 -19.67 -14.43
C ASP A 560 12.50 -18.68 -14.35
N MET A 561 12.81 -17.40 -14.21
CA MET A 561 11.83 -16.33 -14.13
C MET A 561 11.80 -15.55 -15.45
N ARG A 562 10.63 -15.02 -15.76
CA ARG A 562 10.33 -14.10 -16.85
C ARG A 562 9.89 -12.77 -16.28
N LEU A 563 10.73 -11.76 -16.46
CA LEU A 563 10.60 -10.46 -15.80
C LEU A 563 10.43 -9.37 -16.85
N LEU A 564 9.62 -8.35 -16.54
CA LEU A 564 9.72 -7.06 -17.20
C LEU A 564 10.59 -6.15 -16.34
N GLN A 565 11.74 -5.75 -16.87
CA GLN A 565 12.63 -4.79 -16.22
C GLN A 565 12.22 -3.37 -16.56
N ILE A 566 12.14 -2.53 -15.54
CA ILE A 566 11.79 -1.12 -15.60
C ILE A 566 12.99 -0.33 -15.08
N ASN A 567 13.63 0.41 -15.97
CA ASN A 567 14.73 1.30 -15.66
C ASN A 567 14.19 2.70 -15.33
N ILE A 568 14.11 3.04 -14.05
CA ILE A 568 13.45 4.27 -13.57
C ILE A 568 14.13 5.53 -14.14
N LYS A 569 15.46 5.54 -14.20
CA LYS A 569 16.24 6.63 -14.80
C LYS A 569 15.91 6.81 -16.27
N SER A 570 16.00 5.75 -17.07
CA SER A 570 15.71 5.80 -18.51
C SER A 570 14.25 6.13 -18.80
N LEU A 571 13.31 5.61 -18.00
CA LEU A 571 11.89 5.90 -18.12
C LEU A 571 11.60 7.40 -17.88
N THR A 572 12.25 7.98 -16.88
CA THR A 572 12.15 9.42 -16.57
C THR A 572 12.75 10.28 -17.70
N ILE A 573 13.93 9.89 -18.22
CA ILE A 573 14.56 10.58 -19.37
C ILE A 573 13.66 10.48 -20.60
N TRP A 574 13.10 9.31 -20.90
CA TRP A 574 12.19 9.10 -22.03
C TRP A 574 10.94 9.98 -21.91
N ASN A 575 10.35 10.08 -20.72
CA ASN A 575 9.20 10.95 -20.50
C ASN A 575 9.53 12.44 -20.61
N TYR A 576 10.79 12.85 -20.46
CA TYR A 576 11.19 14.26 -20.54
C TYR A 576 11.63 14.67 -21.96
N GLU A 577 12.47 13.86 -22.61
CA GLU A 577 13.09 14.20 -23.90
C GLU A 577 13.17 13.03 -24.88
N GLY A 578 12.46 11.94 -24.59
CA GLY A 578 12.36 10.78 -25.48
C GLY A 578 11.78 11.15 -26.84
N ILE A 579 12.10 10.34 -27.85
CA ILE A 579 11.64 10.49 -29.21
C ILE A 579 11.17 9.12 -29.71
N TYR A 580 10.06 9.09 -30.44
CA TYR A 580 9.54 7.91 -31.11
C TYR A 580 9.25 8.19 -32.58
N LEU A 581 9.23 7.13 -33.40
CA LEU A 581 8.94 7.23 -34.83
C LEU A 581 7.47 6.92 -35.11
N ASP A 582 6.72 7.91 -35.58
CA ASP A 582 5.32 7.77 -36.00
C ASP A 582 5.22 7.85 -37.52
N GLY A 583 5.07 6.70 -38.17
CA GLY A 583 5.22 6.58 -39.62
C GLY A 583 6.65 6.92 -40.04
N SER A 584 6.84 8.07 -40.71
CA SER A 584 8.16 8.56 -41.14
C SER A 584 8.66 9.76 -40.32
N GLN A 585 7.91 10.20 -39.31
CA GLN A 585 8.18 11.43 -38.56
C GLN A 585 8.60 11.11 -37.13
N LEU A 586 9.71 11.70 -36.71
CA LEU A 586 10.11 11.68 -35.30
C LEU A 586 9.18 12.60 -34.50
N LYS A 587 8.61 12.08 -33.41
CA LYS A 587 7.74 12.80 -32.47
C LYS A 587 8.31 12.74 -31.07
N SER A 588 8.03 13.78 -30.29
CA SER A 588 8.46 13.86 -28.90
C SER A 588 7.59 12.97 -28.01
N ALA A 589 8.23 12.24 -27.10
CA ALA A 589 7.58 11.47 -26.04
C ALA A 589 7.32 12.30 -24.77
N ASN A 590 7.58 13.61 -24.82
CA ASN A 590 7.52 14.48 -23.65
C ASN A 590 6.14 14.42 -22.97
N GLN A 591 6.15 14.15 -21.67
CA GLN A 591 5.00 14.06 -20.78
C GLN A 591 3.95 13.00 -21.17
N LEU A 592 4.33 11.96 -21.93
CA LEU A 592 3.40 10.89 -22.31
C LEU A 592 3.09 9.90 -21.18
N LEU A 593 3.96 9.74 -20.19
CA LEU A 593 3.73 8.88 -19.02
C LEU A 593 3.19 9.65 -17.83
N PHE A 594 3.73 10.85 -17.61
CA PHE A 594 3.30 11.76 -16.55
C PHE A 594 3.65 13.19 -16.91
N LYS A 595 2.82 14.15 -16.50
CA LYS A 595 3.13 15.58 -16.62
C LYS A 595 4.34 15.90 -15.75
N THR A 596 5.23 16.77 -16.20
CA THR A 596 6.39 17.18 -15.40
C THR A 596 6.11 18.46 -14.61
N ALA A 597 6.71 18.54 -13.42
CA ALA A 597 6.72 19.75 -12.61
C ALA A 597 7.74 20.77 -13.16
N PRO A 598 7.55 22.08 -12.92
CA PRO A 598 8.61 23.06 -13.14
C PRO A 598 9.88 22.72 -12.36
N ALA A 599 11.02 23.18 -12.85
CA ALA A 599 12.31 23.01 -12.17
C ALA A 599 12.29 23.59 -10.75
N ASP A 600 12.73 22.80 -9.77
CA ASP A 600 12.83 23.18 -8.37
C ASP A 600 14.26 23.63 -8.02
N ASN A 601 14.48 24.94 -7.93
CA ASN A 601 15.79 25.50 -7.62
C ASN A 601 16.27 25.26 -6.18
N LYS A 602 15.40 24.74 -5.28
CA LYS A 602 15.79 24.33 -3.92
C LYS A 602 16.23 22.88 -3.85
N ALA A 603 15.88 22.05 -4.84
CA ALA A 603 16.34 20.69 -4.92
C ALA A 603 17.84 20.61 -5.22
N PRO A 604 18.54 19.52 -4.84
CA PRO A 604 19.96 19.35 -5.13
C PRO A 604 20.26 19.55 -6.63
N ALA A 605 21.31 20.31 -6.93
CA ALA A 605 21.67 20.64 -8.31
C ALA A 605 21.78 19.38 -9.17
N ASN A 606 21.20 19.40 -10.38
CA ASN A 606 21.13 18.28 -11.32
C ASN A 606 20.24 17.08 -10.89
N SER A 607 19.44 17.21 -9.83
CA SER A 607 18.41 16.21 -9.50
C SER A 607 17.23 16.26 -10.48
N PHE A 608 16.43 15.19 -10.58
CA PHE A 608 15.23 15.20 -11.42
C PHE A 608 14.29 16.38 -11.09
N GLN A 609 14.12 16.71 -9.81
CA GLN A 609 13.32 17.85 -9.36
C GLN A 609 13.96 19.18 -9.82
N ALA A 610 15.27 19.36 -9.63
CA ALA A 610 15.99 20.56 -10.08
C ALA A 610 16.00 20.76 -11.60
N LEU A 611 15.82 19.68 -12.36
CA LEU A 611 15.82 19.70 -13.82
C LEU A 611 14.42 19.80 -14.42
N GLY A 612 13.35 19.81 -13.61
CA GLY A 612 11.97 19.79 -14.10
C GLY A 612 11.57 18.46 -14.76
N MET A 613 12.22 17.38 -14.34
CA MET A 613 11.95 16.00 -14.79
C MET A 613 11.06 15.23 -13.82
N ALA A 614 10.85 15.77 -12.62
CA ALA A 614 9.93 15.23 -11.63
C ALA A 614 8.50 15.21 -12.16
N ALA A 615 7.72 14.23 -11.71
CA ALA A 615 6.30 14.21 -11.98
C ALA A 615 5.62 15.43 -11.35
N ARG A 616 4.50 15.79 -11.94
CA ARG A 616 3.50 16.67 -11.37
C ARG A 616 2.22 15.88 -11.31
N ASP A 617 1.75 15.67 -10.10
CA ASP A 617 0.43 15.13 -9.85
C ASP A 617 -0.36 16.12 -9.00
N THR A 618 -1.63 16.29 -9.33
CA THR A 618 -2.57 17.09 -8.54
C THR A 618 -3.75 16.24 -8.08
N SER A 619 -3.64 14.92 -8.17
CA SER A 619 -4.50 13.98 -7.45
C SER A 619 -4.15 13.99 -5.96
N ASP A 620 -5.01 13.46 -5.09
CA ASP A 620 -4.84 13.46 -3.63
C ASP A 620 -4.03 12.24 -3.13
N ASP A 621 -3.29 11.55 -4.00
CA ASP A 621 -2.72 10.24 -3.69
C ASP A 621 -1.27 10.04 -4.19
N GLY A 622 -0.61 11.04 -4.80
CA GLY A 622 0.74 11.01 -5.35
C GLY A 622 0.95 10.04 -6.53
N LEU A 623 2.19 9.93 -7.03
CA LEU A 623 2.48 9.09 -8.21
C LEU A 623 2.46 7.59 -7.89
N VAL A 624 1.54 6.86 -8.53
CA VAL A 624 1.39 5.41 -8.34
C VAL A 624 1.56 4.66 -9.67
N MET A 625 2.48 3.69 -9.67
CA MET A 625 2.71 2.77 -10.78
C MET A 625 2.25 1.37 -10.40
N TYR A 626 1.30 0.81 -11.16
CA TYR A 626 0.81 -0.55 -10.97
C TYR A 626 1.31 -1.49 -12.06
N LEU A 627 1.87 -2.62 -11.64
CA LEU A 627 2.52 -3.61 -12.50
C LEU A 627 1.77 -4.94 -12.44
N ALA A 628 1.30 -5.40 -13.60
CA ALA A 628 0.39 -6.54 -13.67
C ALA A 628 0.75 -7.52 -14.77
N ILE A 629 0.30 -8.76 -14.60
CA ILE A 629 0.26 -9.77 -15.67
C ILE A 629 -1.16 -10.31 -15.78
N ASN A 630 -1.60 -10.59 -17.00
CA ASN A 630 -2.93 -11.15 -17.21
C ASN A 630 -2.98 -12.62 -16.81
N SER A 631 -3.42 -12.95 -15.61
CA SER A 631 -3.57 -14.34 -15.16
C SER A 631 -4.54 -15.15 -16.03
N SER A 632 -5.54 -14.52 -16.67
CA SER A 632 -6.45 -15.22 -17.59
C SER A 632 -5.77 -15.67 -18.90
N SER A 633 -4.81 -14.89 -19.40
CA SER A 633 -4.04 -15.23 -20.60
C SER A 633 -2.78 -16.05 -20.27
N TYR A 634 -2.24 -15.87 -19.07
CA TYR A 634 -1.03 -16.51 -18.58
C TYR A 634 -1.36 -17.20 -17.25
N THR A 635 -2.02 -18.36 -17.31
CA THR A 635 -2.58 -19.06 -16.15
C THR A 635 -1.56 -19.35 -15.05
N ASN A 636 -0.31 -19.67 -15.42
CA ASN A 636 0.78 -19.86 -14.46
C ASN A 636 1.03 -18.62 -13.58
N ALA A 637 0.73 -17.42 -14.08
CA ALA A 637 0.89 -16.18 -13.33
C ALA A 637 -0.08 -16.04 -12.15
N GLY A 638 -1.25 -16.69 -12.23
CA GLY A 638 -2.20 -16.74 -11.12
C GLY A 638 -1.89 -17.83 -10.08
N GLY A 639 -0.93 -18.71 -10.35
CA GLY A 639 -0.59 -19.83 -9.49
C GLY A 639 0.55 -19.54 -8.51
N ASN A 640 0.74 -20.44 -7.55
CA ASN A 640 1.83 -20.43 -6.56
C ASN A 640 3.20 -20.87 -7.08
N THR A 641 3.30 -21.07 -8.39
CA THR A 641 4.54 -21.39 -9.09
C THR A 641 4.80 -20.38 -10.21
N SER A 642 4.23 -19.17 -10.10
CA SER A 642 4.38 -18.12 -11.11
C SER A 642 5.86 -17.93 -11.47
N PRO A 643 6.22 -18.10 -12.75
CA PRO A 643 7.54 -17.74 -13.23
C PRO A 643 7.62 -16.25 -13.57
N TYR A 644 6.65 -15.42 -13.21
CA TYR A 644 6.59 -14.02 -13.64
C TYR A 644 6.93 -13.03 -12.52
N GLY A 645 7.33 -11.82 -12.92
CA GLY A 645 7.62 -10.73 -11.99
C GLY A 645 8.14 -9.48 -12.68
N PHE A 646 8.61 -8.53 -11.88
CA PHE A 646 9.10 -7.23 -12.33
C PHE A 646 10.45 -6.91 -11.71
N ALA A 647 11.34 -6.30 -12.47
CA ALA A 647 12.62 -5.81 -11.96
C ALA A 647 12.65 -4.29 -11.99
N ILE A 648 12.93 -3.65 -10.85
CA ILE A 648 13.03 -2.20 -10.75
C ILE A 648 14.50 -1.85 -10.59
N VAL A 649 15.04 -1.09 -11.55
CA VAL A 649 16.49 -0.88 -11.68
C VAL A 649 16.83 0.60 -11.88
N GLU A 650 18.08 0.98 -11.57
CA GLU A 650 18.57 2.37 -11.69
C GLU A 650 17.67 3.40 -11.00
N GLY A 651 17.11 3.03 -9.83
CA GLY A 651 16.17 3.85 -9.04
C GLY A 651 16.83 4.77 -8.01
N ASN A 652 18.11 5.15 -8.20
CA ASN A 652 18.84 6.01 -7.26
C ASN A 652 18.22 7.41 -7.11
N GLN A 653 17.52 7.87 -8.16
CA GLN A 653 16.64 9.03 -8.15
C GLN A 653 15.25 8.60 -8.61
N LEU A 654 14.23 9.15 -7.98
CA LEU A 654 12.84 8.87 -8.33
C LEU A 654 12.20 10.13 -8.95
N PRO A 655 11.30 9.97 -9.94
CA PRO A 655 10.52 11.07 -10.51
C PRO A 655 9.43 11.59 -9.55
N GLY A 656 9.61 11.44 -8.23
CA GLY A 656 8.69 11.94 -7.21
C GLY A 656 8.58 13.47 -7.19
N LEU A 657 7.67 13.98 -6.38
CA LEU A 657 7.24 15.37 -6.36
C LEU A 657 8.21 16.25 -5.53
N GLY A 658 8.64 17.40 -6.07
CA GLY A 658 9.43 18.39 -5.30
C GLY A 658 8.62 19.02 -4.15
N SER A 659 9.28 19.35 -3.03
CA SER A 659 8.62 19.79 -1.79
C SER A 659 8.13 21.25 -1.80
N ASP A 660 8.48 22.05 -2.82
CA ASP A 660 8.26 23.50 -2.83
C ASP A 660 7.43 24.01 -4.02
N ASN A 661 6.57 23.16 -4.60
CA ASN A 661 5.70 23.62 -5.68
C ASN A 661 4.27 23.92 -5.19
N THR A 662 3.63 24.93 -5.79
CA THR A 662 2.25 25.35 -5.50
C THR A 662 1.19 24.34 -5.96
N PHE A 663 1.61 23.18 -6.49
CA PHE A 663 0.74 22.16 -7.06
C PHE A 663 0.56 20.96 -6.11
N ASN A 664 1.41 20.81 -5.08
CA ASN A 664 1.52 19.59 -4.27
C ASN A 664 1.38 19.85 -2.76
N LEU A 665 0.86 21.01 -2.33
CA LEU A 665 0.93 21.48 -0.93
C LEU A 665 0.20 20.61 0.10
N ASN A 666 -0.66 19.68 -0.33
CA ASN A 666 -1.53 18.88 0.54
C ASN A 666 -1.38 17.36 0.38
N ASP A 667 -0.55 16.87 -0.56
CA ASP A 667 -0.50 15.44 -0.95
C ASP A 667 0.91 14.85 -0.74
N PRO A 668 1.07 13.62 -0.20
CA PRO A 668 2.34 12.89 -0.17
C PRO A 668 3.12 12.91 -1.51
N THR A 669 4.33 13.47 -1.46
CA THR A 669 5.10 13.87 -2.65
C THR A 669 6.00 12.76 -3.23
N GLY A 670 5.48 11.55 -3.39
CA GLY A 670 6.32 10.36 -3.58
C GLY A 670 6.14 9.53 -4.85
N LEU A 671 6.63 8.29 -4.79
CA LEU A 671 6.40 7.23 -5.77
C LEU A 671 6.05 5.91 -5.06
N THR A 672 4.92 5.31 -5.42
CA THR A 672 4.57 3.94 -5.02
C THR A 672 4.54 3.02 -6.22
N ILE A 673 5.25 1.89 -6.14
CA ILE A 673 5.22 0.82 -7.14
C ILE A 673 4.52 -0.39 -6.53
N ALA A 674 3.40 -0.82 -7.13
CA ALA A 674 2.59 -1.93 -6.64
C ALA A 674 2.47 -3.06 -7.67
N SER A 675 2.49 -4.31 -7.22
CA SER A 675 2.27 -5.49 -8.06
C SER A 675 1.71 -6.67 -7.27
N ASN A 676 0.81 -7.44 -7.87
CA ASN A 676 0.47 -8.77 -7.35
C ASN A 676 1.49 -9.86 -7.75
N GLN A 677 2.67 -9.51 -8.27
CA GLN A 677 3.73 -10.47 -8.61
C GLN A 677 5.01 -10.16 -7.84
N ALA A 678 6.02 -11.02 -7.99
CA ALA A 678 7.33 -10.79 -7.38
C ALA A 678 8.02 -9.55 -7.97
N VAL A 679 8.60 -8.74 -7.09
CA VAL A 679 9.43 -7.59 -7.46
C VAL A 679 10.88 -7.84 -7.07
N TYR A 680 11.79 -7.51 -7.98
CA TYR A 680 13.24 -7.55 -7.83
C TYR A 680 13.79 -6.13 -7.85
N LEU A 681 14.04 -5.57 -6.66
CA LEU A 681 14.63 -4.25 -6.51
C LEU A 681 16.14 -4.34 -6.62
N GLN A 682 16.71 -3.60 -7.57
CA GLN A 682 18.12 -3.66 -7.89
C GLN A 682 18.83 -2.35 -7.52
N GLY A 683 19.93 -2.49 -6.78
CA GLY A 683 20.93 -1.45 -6.58
C GLY A 683 20.53 -0.39 -5.55
N ASP A 684 21.26 0.72 -5.60
CA ASP A 684 20.95 1.88 -4.75
C ASP A 684 19.59 2.45 -5.16
N TYR A 685 18.71 2.67 -4.19
CA TYR A 685 17.34 3.13 -4.43
C TYR A 685 17.00 4.33 -3.57
N ASN A 686 16.48 5.38 -4.21
CA ASN A 686 16.02 6.61 -3.58
C ASN A 686 17.10 7.28 -2.68
N THR A 687 18.31 7.42 -3.21
CA THR A 687 19.49 7.88 -2.45
C THR A 687 19.87 9.33 -2.72
N ARG A 688 19.21 9.99 -3.67
CA ARG A 688 19.41 11.41 -3.96
C ARG A 688 18.09 12.14 -4.01
N ASN A 689 18.05 13.28 -3.31
CA ASN A 689 16.84 14.05 -3.10
C ASN A 689 15.70 13.12 -2.68
N LYS A 690 15.90 12.42 -1.56
CA LYS A 690 15.02 11.33 -1.09
C LYS A 690 13.55 11.73 -1.23
N GLN A 691 12.76 10.87 -1.83
CA GLN A 691 11.31 11.03 -2.00
C GLN A 691 10.57 10.07 -1.06
N PRO A 692 9.35 10.37 -0.61
CA PRO A 692 8.47 9.36 -0.04
C PRO A 692 8.32 8.20 -1.05
N ALA A 693 8.67 6.98 -0.68
CA ALA A 693 8.69 5.87 -1.64
C ALA A 693 8.25 4.54 -1.01
N SER A 694 7.48 3.76 -1.76
CA SER A 694 7.13 2.40 -1.36
C SER A 694 7.15 1.41 -2.53
N ILE A 695 7.44 0.15 -2.19
CA ILE A 695 7.25 -1.00 -3.08
C ILE A 695 6.33 -1.99 -2.39
N LEU A 696 5.23 -2.30 -3.07
CA LEU A 696 4.27 -3.30 -2.64
C LEU A 696 4.27 -4.45 -3.65
N SER A 697 4.50 -5.67 -3.17
CA SER A 697 4.64 -6.83 -4.05
C SER A 697 4.14 -8.12 -3.39
N ASP A 698 3.90 -9.15 -4.20
CA ASP A 698 3.64 -10.50 -3.67
C ASP A 698 4.83 -10.99 -2.81
N SER A 699 6.02 -10.92 -3.41
CA SER A 699 7.28 -11.15 -2.71
C SER A 699 8.32 -10.12 -3.14
N LEU A 700 9.23 -9.79 -2.24
CA LEU A 700 10.26 -8.78 -2.47
C LEU A 700 11.65 -9.40 -2.50
N ASN A 701 12.40 -9.09 -3.54
CA ASN A 701 13.75 -9.59 -3.76
C ASN A 701 14.71 -8.41 -3.92
N VAL A 702 15.90 -8.50 -3.33
CA VAL A 702 16.92 -7.45 -3.39
C VAL A 702 18.17 -7.95 -4.11
N LEU A 703 18.64 -7.17 -5.07
CA LEU A 703 19.83 -7.41 -5.89
C LEU A 703 20.76 -6.20 -5.79
N SER A 704 22.07 -6.40 -5.80
CA SER A 704 23.06 -5.33 -5.76
C SER A 704 23.35 -4.74 -7.15
N ASN A 705 24.14 -3.65 -7.18
CA ASN A 705 24.71 -3.09 -8.42
C ASN A 705 25.65 -4.06 -9.18
N LYS A 706 26.02 -5.21 -8.60
CA LYS A 706 26.79 -6.24 -9.30
C LYS A 706 25.97 -6.97 -10.36
N CYS A 707 24.65 -7.00 -10.22
CA CYS A 707 23.77 -7.87 -11.01
C CYS A 707 23.59 -7.44 -12.48
N PHE A 708 24.11 -6.28 -12.88
CA PHE A 708 24.01 -5.82 -14.26
C PHE A 708 25.02 -6.47 -15.21
N ASP A 709 24.55 -6.76 -16.41
CA ASP A 709 25.39 -7.07 -17.56
C ASP A 709 25.76 -5.80 -18.37
N PRO A 710 26.59 -5.94 -19.42
CA PRO A 710 26.87 -4.83 -20.34
C PRO A 710 25.63 -4.26 -21.06
N ASN A 711 24.51 -4.99 -21.12
CA ASN A 711 23.25 -4.50 -21.68
C ASN A 711 22.42 -3.69 -20.67
N LYS A 712 22.89 -3.54 -19.41
CA LYS A 712 22.14 -2.92 -18.31
C LYS A 712 20.87 -3.70 -17.93
N VAL A 713 20.95 -5.01 -18.06
CA VAL A 713 19.89 -5.97 -17.70
C VAL A 713 20.36 -6.78 -16.50
N ILE A 714 19.44 -7.14 -15.60
CA ILE A 714 19.76 -8.07 -14.51
C ILE A 714 20.06 -9.47 -15.06
N ASN A 715 21.18 -10.07 -14.62
CA ASN A 715 21.82 -11.32 -15.07
C ASN A 715 22.96 -11.14 -16.10
N LYS A 716 24.13 -11.79 -15.87
CA LYS A 716 25.40 -11.63 -16.63
C LYS A 716 25.64 -12.69 -17.69
N GLU A 717 26.27 -12.31 -18.81
CA GLU A 717 26.25 -13.02 -20.11
C GLU A 717 26.72 -14.50 -20.09
N ASP A 718 27.36 -14.93 -19.00
CA ASP A 718 27.94 -16.27 -18.85
C ASP A 718 27.37 -17.08 -17.66
N ASN A 719 26.47 -16.53 -16.84
CA ASN A 719 26.11 -17.12 -15.54
C ASN A 719 24.59 -17.18 -15.25
N MET A 720 24.24 -17.97 -14.23
CA MET A 720 22.92 -17.93 -13.58
C MET A 720 22.95 -16.85 -12.49
N ASN A 721 21.94 -15.99 -12.47
CA ASN A 721 21.74 -14.94 -11.47
C ASN A 721 22.82 -13.84 -11.55
N CYS A 722 22.96 -13.05 -10.49
CA CYS A 722 23.96 -11.98 -10.39
C CYS A 722 25.42 -12.48 -10.25
N ASN A 723 25.71 -13.73 -10.64
CA ASN A 723 27.02 -14.35 -10.45
C ASN A 723 28.05 -13.89 -11.50
N ASP A 724 29.30 -13.75 -11.07
CA ASP A 724 30.45 -13.31 -11.88
C ASP A 724 31.40 -14.46 -12.28
N SER A 725 31.24 -15.67 -11.73
CA SER A 725 32.18 -16.78 -11.99
C SER A 725 31.77 -17.64 -13.21
N THR A 726 32.57 -17.59 -14.28
CA THR A 726 32.46 -18.39 -15.52
C THR A 726 32.62 -19.92 -15.36
N LYS A 727 32.44 -20.47 -14.15
CA LYS A 727 32.64 -21.88 -13.83
C LYS A 727 31.40 -22.45 -13.16
N ASN A 728 30.48 -22.90 -14.00
CA ASN A 728 29.15 -23.41 -13.65
C ASN A 728 29.17 -24.84 -13.06
N ASN A 729 30.16 -25.15 -12.20
CA ASN A 729 30.35 -26.46 -11.57
C ASN A 729 30.54 -26.42 -10.05
N ASN A 730 30.66 -25.24 -9.42
CA ASN A 730 31.00 -25.13 -8.00
C ASN A 730 29.95 -24.49 -7.08
N ASN A 731 28.70 -24.27 -7.53
CA ASN A 731 27.64 -23.79 -6.63
C ASN A 731 27.94 -22.44 -5.94
N SER A 732 28.90 -21.64 -6.43
CA SER A 732 29.32 -20.39 -5.77
C SER A 732 28.48 -19.20 -6.24
N LEU A 733 27.96 -18.42 -5.30
CA LEU A 733 27.22 -17.17 -5.56
C LEU A 733 28.14 -16.03 -6.00
N GLY A 734 27.59 -15.09 -6.77
CA GLY A 734 28.27 -13.81 -7.04
C GLY A 734 28.39 -12.97 -5.79
N ASN A 735 29.53 -12.30 -5.60
CA ASN A 735 29.70 -11.34 -4.51
C ASN A 735 28.87 -10.09 -4.79
N ALA A 736 27.99 -9.73 -3.84
CA ALA A 736 27.22 -8.50 -3.88
C ALA A 736 28.13 -7.26 -3.74
N LEU A 737 27.59 -6.11 -4.09
CA LEU A 737 28.15 -4.81 -3.75
C LEU A 737 27.34 -4.15 -2.64
N GLN A 738 28.01 -3.26 -1.90
CA GLN A 738 27.32 -2.38 -0.95
C GLN A 738 26.14 -1.70 -1.66
N THR A 739 24.98 -1.70 -0.98
CA THR A 739 23.73 -1.19 -1.53
C THR A 739 22.99 -0.40 -0.45
N VAL A 740 22.42 0.75 -0.83
CA VAL A 740 21.66 1.65 0.04
C VAL A 740 20.23 1.83 -0.52
N MET A 741 19.23 1.58 0.31
CA MET A 741 17.82 1.66 -0.09
C MET A 741 17.02 2.46 0.94
N ASN A 742 16.31 3.50 0.47
CA ASN A 742 15.36 4.27 1.28
C ASN A 742 13.94 4.10 0.74
N VAL A 743 13.15 3.17 1.29
CA VAL A 743 11.86 2.76 0.72
C VAL A 743 11.06 1.92 1.72
N ALA A 744 9.76 2.18 1.83
CA ALA A 744 8.87 1.31 2.58
C ALA A 744 8.54 0.05 1.79
N PHE A 745 8.50 -1.10 2.45
CA PHE A 745 8.17 -2.37 1.83
C PHE A 745 6.89 -2.94 2.40
N LEU A 746 6.00 -3.40 1.50
CA LEU A 746 4.92 -4.31 1.83
C LEU A 746 5.02 -5.55 0.95
N ALA A 747 5.25 -6.71 1.55
CA ALA A 747 5.38 -7.96 0.82
C ALA A 747 5.05 -9.17 1.69
N GLY A 748 4.70 -10.26 1.02
CA GLY A 748 4.51 -11.54 1.66
C GLY A 748 5.82 -12.13 2.16
N ASN A 749 5.82 -12.62 3.40
CA ASN A 749 6.94 -13.34 4.01
C ASN A 749 6.52 -14.78 4.34
N ASP A 750 7.43 -15.75 4.22
CA ASP A 750 7.14 -17.12 4.67
C ASP A 750 7.03 -17.19 6.19
N GLU A 751 6.38 -18.22 6.73
CA GLU A 751 6.21 -18.44 8.18
C GLU A 751 7.07 -19.61 8.69
N THR A 752 7.57 -19.52 9.91
CA THR A 752 8.20 -20.65 10.61
C THR A 752 7.17 -21.73 10.91
N LYS A 753 7.38 -22.96 10.39
CA LYS A 753 6.50 -24.13 10.57
C LYS A 753 7.29 -25.36 11.03
N GLY A 754 6.78 -26.07 12.04
CA GLY A 754 7.25 -27.43 12.40
C GLY A 754 8.75 -27.54 12.71
N GLY A 755 9.31 -26.62 13.49
CA GLY A 755 10.73 -26.60 13.88
C GLY A 755 11.70 -26.13 12.78
N LEU A 756 11.20 -25.85 11.57
CA LEU A 756 11.97 -25.27 10.47
C LEU A 756 11.82 -23.74 10.49
N TYR A 757 12.89 -23.08 10.92
CA TYR A 757 12.98 -21.62 10.96
C TYR A 757 12.90 -21.05 9.53
N ASN A 758 12.15 -19.95 9.33
CA ASN A 758 11.97 -19.24 8.05
C ASN A 758 12.97 -18.09 7.82
N GLY A 759 13.80 -17.77 8.82
CA GLY A 759 14.75 -16.65 8.74
C GLY A 759 14.19 -15.30 9.20
N GLY A 760 12.98 -15.26 9.77
CA GLY A 760 12.40 -14.10 10.44
C GLY A 760 12.34 -12.82 9.59
N LEU A 761 12.33 -11.68 10.29
CA LEU A 761 12.45 -10.34 9.71
C LEU A 761 13.74 -10.19 8.91
N GLU A 762 14.83 -10.83 9.34
CA GLU A 762 16.13 -10.69 8.71
C GLU A 762 16.26 -11.39 7.34
N ASN A 763 15.22 -12.13 6.94
CA ASN A 763 15.04 -12.76 5.63
C ASN A 763 13.83 -12.19 4.85
N TYR A 764 13.18 -11.14 5.36
CA TYR A 764 12.08 -10.46 4.68
C TYR A 764 12.44 -10.06 3.23
N PRO A 765 13.52 -9.28 2.98
CA PRO A 765 14.01 -9.12 1.63
C PRO A 765 14.74 -10.41 1.21
N ARG A 766 14.28 -11.02 0.12
CA ARG A 766 14.90 -12.23 -0.40
C ARG A 766 16.16 -11.87 -1.17
N LEU A 767 17.27 -12.54 -0.83
CA LEU A 767 18.59 -12.27 -1.42
C LEU A 767 19.01 -13.40 -2.37
N HIS A 768 19.77 -13.05 -3.41
CA HIS A 768 20.22 -13.96 -4.47
C HIS A 768 21.73 -13.88 -4.75
N GLU A 769 22.49 -13.28 -3.83
CA GLU A 769 23.92 -13.01 -3.93
C GLU A 769 24.65 -13.38 -2.64
N SER A 770 25.98 -13.43 -2.69
CA SER A 770 26.82 -13.54 -1.51
C SER A 770 27.09 -12.15 -0.94
N TRP A 771 26.49 -11.85 0.21
CA TRP A 771 26.67 -10.57 0.91
C TRP A 771 27.63 -10.64 2.11
N SER A 772 28.37 -11.74 2.26
CA SER A 772 29.28 -11.91 3.41
C SER A 772 30.26 -10.75 3.55
N GLY A 773 30.19 -10.02 4.68
CA GLY A 773 31.00 -8.82 4.95
C GLY A 773 30.60 -7.57 4.17
N ILE A 774 29.53 -7.61 3.37
CA ILE A 774 29.04 -6.51 2.54
C ILE A 774 27.80 -5.88 3.20
N PRO A 775 27.79 -4.55 3.42
CA PRO A 775 26.64 -3.89 4.03
C PRO A 775 25.48 -3.73 3.03
N LEU A 776 24.29 -4.13 3.49
CA LEU A 776 23.00 -3.71 2.92
C LEU A 776 22.41 -2.69 3.90
N ARG A 777 22.38 -1.42 3.47
CA ARG A 777 21.83 -0.31 4.26
C ARG A 777 20.40 -0.07 3.84
N TYR A 778 19.49 -0.20 4.79
CA TYR A 778 18.06 -0.06 4.54
C TYR A 778 17.45 0.95 5.52
N ARG A 779 16.69 1.90 4.99
CA ARG A 779 15.83 2.80 5.77
C ARG A 779 14.42 2.69 5.22
N GLY A 780 13.47 2.33 6.06
CA GLY A 780 12.09 2.20 5.63
C GLY A 780 11.20 1.56 6.69
N SER A 781 10.23 0.77 6.23
CA SER A 781 9.26 0.06 7.04
C SER A 781 9.07 -1.32 6.44
N PHE A 782 9.13 -2.38 7.26
CA PHE A 782 8.80 -3.73 6.84
C PHE A 782 7.35 -4.06 7.20
N VAL A 783 6.49 -4.30 6.22
CA VAL A 783 5.08 -4.66 6.44
C VAL A 783 4.76 -5.98 5.77
N SER A 784 4.32 -6.98 6.53
CA SER A 784 3.84 -8.25 5.98
C SER A 784 2.39 -8.50 6.36
N LEU A 785 1.52 -8.64 5.36
CA LEU A 785 0.08 -8.87 5.55
C LEU A 785 -0.33 -10.32 5.24
N GLY A 786 0.64 -11.22 5.08
CA GLY A 786 0.40 -12.63 4.81
C GLY A 786 1.60 -13.33 4.17
N THR A 787 1.41 -14.58 3.81
CA THR A 787 2.37 -15.33 2.98
C THR A 787 2.23 -14.98 1.50
N PRO A 788 3.32 -15.04 0.72
CA PRO A 788 3.30 -14.80 -0.72
C PRO A 788 2.50 -15.88 -1.45
N ASN A 789 1.66 -15.45 -2.38
CA ASN A 789 0.75 -16.26 -3.19
C ASN A 789 1.42 -16.87 -4.43
N HIS A 790 2.44 -16.21 -5.01
CA HIS A 790 2.96 -16.58 -6.34
C HIS A 790 4.40 -17.07 -6.35
N VAL A 791 5.31 -16.36 -5.69
CA VAL A 791 6.72 -16.71 -5.58
C VAL A 791 6.98 -16.98 -4.11
N ASN A 792 6.83 -18.23 -3.68
CA ASN A 792 6.67 -18.61 -2.27
C ASN A 792 7.69 -19.65 -1.80
N GLY A 793 8.84 -19.74 -2.48
CA GLY A 793 9.92 -20.63 -2.08
C GLY A 793 10.30 -20.47 -0.60
N LYS A 794 10.54 -21.59 0.07
CA LYS A 794 10.91 -21.61 1.50
C LYS A 794 12.31 -21.06 1.69
N TRP A 795 12.59 -20.48 2.85
CA TRP A 795 13.97 -20.13 3.18
C TRP A 795 14.88 -21.38 3.28
N PRO A 796 15.98 -21.46 2.50
CA PRO A 796 16.92 -22.59 2.56
C PRO A 796 17.92 -22.54 3.72
N GLY A 797 17.89 -21.48 4.54
CA GLY A 797 19.00 -21.12 5.42
C GLY A 797 20.06 -20.27 4.70
N THR A 798 21.10 -19.85 5.44
CA THR A 798 22.24 -19.11 4.89
C THR A 798 23.32 -20.06 4.36
N GLY A 799 23.93 -19.72 3.22
CA GLY A 799 25.06 -20.43 2.62
C GLY A 799 24.72 -21.19 1.34
N GLY A 800 25.71 -21.95 0.85
CA GLY A 800 25.56 -22.79 -0.34
C GLY A 800 25.24 -22.00 -1.61
N LYS A 801 24.18 -22.41 -2.32
CA LYS A 801 23.75 -21.85 -3.62
C LYS A 801 22.78 -20.67 -3.51
N PHE A 802 22.40 -20.22 -2.32
CA PHE A 802 21.21 -19.35 -2.15
C PHE A 802 21.57 -17.89 -1.88
N TYR A 803 22.05 -17.60 -0.68
CA TYR A 803 22.67 -16.32 -0.33
C TYR A 803 23.60 -16.47 0.88
N ASN A 804 24.52 -15.53 1.06
CA ASN A 804 25.17 -15.27 2.36
C ASN A 804 24.62 -13.95 2.91
N ALA A 805 24.33 -13.90 4.21
CA ALA A 805 23.68 -12.74 4.82
C ALA A 805 24.57 -11.47 4.75
N PRO A 806 23.98 -10.28 4.56
CA PRO A 806 24.70 -9.02 4.58
C PRO A 806 25.03 -8.59 6.00
N ASN A 807 25.93 -7.62 6.13
CA ASN A 807 25.95 -6.76 7.31
C ASN A 807 24.68 -5.89 7.26
N ARG A 808 23.68 -6.23 8.09
CA ARG A 808 22.37 -5.57 8.09
C ARG A 808 22.47 -4.26 8.85
N GLN A 809 22.50 -3.15 8.11
CA GLN A 809 22.39 -1.81 8.69
C GLN A 809 20.98 -1.30 8.41
N TRP A 810 19.99 -1.99 8.97
CA TRP A 810 18.57 -1.76 8.72
C TRP A 810 17.99 -0.95 9.86
N ASP A 811 17.19 0.05 9.52
CA ASP A 811 16.52 0.89 10.51
C ASP A 811 15.22 1.45 9.96
N TYR A 812 14.38 1.93 10.86
CA TYR A 812 13.15 2.62 10.53
C TYR A 812 13.43 3.99 9.89
N ASP A 813 12.65 4.36 8.87
CA ASP A 813 12.68 5.72 8.32
C ASP A 813 11.80 6.65 9.16
N THR A 814 12.43 7.40 10.07
CA THR A 814 11.72 8.31 10.98
C THR A 814 11.02 9.46 10.28
N GLU A 815 11.30 9.73 8.99
CA GLU A 815 10.54 10.73 8.24
C GLU A 815 9.09 10.30 8.03
N PHE A 816 8.77 9.00 8.06
CA PHE A 816 7.39 8.50 7.98
C PHE A 816 6.53 8.88 9.20
N ASN A 817 7.12 9.43 10.27
CA ASN A 817 6.38 10.04 11.37
C ASN A 817 5.72 11.38 10.99
N ASP A 818 6.08 11.97 9.85
CA ASP A 818 5.35 13.09 9.26
C ASP A 818 4.43 12.55 8.16
N ALA A 819 3.13 12.81 8.29
CA ALA A 819 2.14 12.37 7.31
C ALA A 819 2.44 12.85 5.88
N LYS A 820 3.15 13.98 5.70
CA LYS A 820 3.55 14.50 4.38
C LYS A 820 4.64 13.67 3.70
N ASN A 821 5.42 12.94 4.48
CA ASN A 821 6.51 12.11 3.98
C ASN A 821 6.11 10.64 3.84
N LEU A 822 4.84 10.32 4.04
CA LEU A 822 4.31 8.99 3.75
C LEU A 822 4.28 8.75 2.24
N PRO A 823 4.59 7.54 1.76
CA PRO A 823 4.42 7.19 0.36
C PRO A 823 2.97 7.36 -0.15
N PRO A 824 2.79 7.65 -1.46
CA PRO A 824 1.51 7.60 -2.18
C PRO A 824 0.70 6.35 -1.83
N LEU A 825 -0.59 6.51 -1.53
CA LEU A 825 -1.49 5.42 -1.11
C LEU A 825 -0.96 4.55 0.04
N THR A 826 -0.23 5.10 1.01
CA THR A 826 0.25 4.30 2.16
C THR A 826 -0.92 3.54 2.80
N PRO A 827 -0.84 2.19 2.89
CA PRO A 827 -1.92 1.39 3.43
C PRO A 827 -2.09 1.64 4.92
N ARG A 828 -3.33 1.53 5.40
CA ARG A 828 -3.73 1.86 6.76
C ARG A 828 -4.43 0.69 7.41
N PHE A 829 -4.26 0.53 8.71
CA PHE A 829 -5.13 -0.34 9.50
C PHE A 829 -6.22 0.49 10.17
N SER A 830 -7.35 -0.15 10.45
CA SER A 830 -8.45 0.40 11.22
C SER A 830 -8.39 -0.08 12.67
N ALA A 831 -8.49 0.86 13.60
CA ALA A 831 -8.69 0.59 15.02
C ALA A 831 -9.99 1.25 15.49
N MET A 832 -10.93 0.43 15.95
CA MET A 832 -12.19 0.89 16.52
C MET A 832 -12.05 1.12 18.02
N LYS A 833 -12.61 2.23 18.51
CA LYS A 833 -12.72 2.54 19.94
C LYS A 833 -14.16 2.95 20.26
N GLN A 834 -14.75 2.28 21.25
CA GLN A 834 -16.01 2.72 21.85
C GLN A 834 -15.75 3.93 22.76
N GLU A 835 -16.46 5.03 22.53
CA GLU A 835 -16.34 6.27 23.31
C GLU A 835 -17.38 6.35 24.42
N SER A 836 -18.64 6.04 24.09
CA SER A 836 -19.74 6.12 25.04
C SER A 836 -20.81 5.07 24.75
N PHE A 837 -21.54 4.71 25.80
CA PHE A 837 -22.73 3.88 25.70
C PHE A 837 -23.81 4.53 26.55
N ILE A 838 -24.90 4.94 25.90
CA ILE A 838 -26.00 5.68 26.51
C ILE A 838 -27.26 4.85 26.40
N ARG A 839 -27.94 4.69 27.54
CA ARG A 839 -29.28 4.11 27.60
C ARG A 839 -30.27 5.24 27.84
N SER A 840 -31.22 5.41 26.93
CA SER A 840 -32.37 6.29 27.18
C SER A 840 -33.54 5.45 27.66
N PHE A 841 -34.24 5.96 28.67
CA PHE A 841 -35.56 5.48 29.04
C PHE A 841 -36.54 6.57 28.59
N ASP A 842 -37.24 6.35 27.48
CA ASP A 842 -38.46 7.11 27.26
C ASP A 842 -39.47 6.64 28.31
N GLN A 843 -39.81 7.55 29.24
CA GLN A 843 -40.97 7.41 30.12
C GLN A 843 -42.23 7.91 29.43
#